data_AF-A0A7M5WR47-F1
#
_entry.id   AF-A0A7M5WR47-F1
#
_cell.length_a   1.000
_cell.length_b   1.000
_cell.length_c   1.000
_cell.angle_alpha   90.00
_cell.angle_beta   90.00
_cell.angle_gamma   90.00
#
_symmetry.space_group_name_H-M   'P 1'
#
loop_
_entity.id
_entity.type
_entity.pdbx_description
1 polymer ?
#
loop_
_entity_poly.entity_id
_entity_poly.type
_entity_poly.pdbx_seq_one_letter_code
_entity_poly.pdbx_strand_id
1 'polypeptide(L)'
;MQKYILSVPPQGVKNNARKVGNENFIYNVEMMEIDGGLKQLLHHFNCIMDHCDDPQSLLYFFKVIKTEPLQSQKWYFPTMPSDPFAVVDEFRKKNTNMNFVPHACPNGHIYVITECGRAYTEAKCPEKGCGLRIGGHAHILDDKNKKVESRDNTERGHCLGSIKERKYDSGERDLNNLSTALIRFLLHMAMLSGDAYKTNQALNIALKERDGTSVESFLISHLKKDLEFIKSSLDRNNEETRLALHVLLKIIADKKSTSLGFNLPEMRDQKKRSELETRLDQVFIQPFCHSYEMELRKFQNALADTQTIYRDLYEIEIKENTSLSPFNVMTSTFLWCYRLPVTFNHFKGLLQNKASSNSEGNRQLITLFEKTYIYEIMELLPDIIEFQSILYKHLNFQLDKATSRQTTLKSVLETLPVDSGKRLNGLKESIFKVWNILRSDLKNHGLFQREKNFPGNEMNENWPISFLLSSDSGDGRYLKTLLVLMATAQNELLGSYKELATLPTPLIKKECRELDKSDVIIYRPEEDLKPLVYRYSDFSIRCGEGRFVTYHYDNIETRLMEHVCFDKCLIDTASIPIYRYQDEIRGTDRFLNLSRKMKQVAIGPSEQRQMMSELIGVHQVSDTLKGVEIAIGFLSSTGGEPSLLYAEYLKDILHMELEKFLPSMKMQDEITLSHLSSCWTMLTVERALRSQNPFACEEIFMEGLDFDQLAQTRLILDRLDLHILIGLLTEYIVCDLPMRGPNDVTFELGEALFLYNEERKAYDTDLIESMIEQIPMDIQVAHAEPFWREVAAAFKQNQ
;
A
#
# COMPACT_ATOMS: atom_id res chain seq x y z
N MET A 1 -27.73 21.23 34.56
CA MET A 1 -27.00 19.95 34.38
C MET A 1 -27.06 19.03 35.60
N GLN A 2 -26.46 19.37 36.75
CA GLN A 2 -26.38 18.46 37.92
C GLN A 2 -27.74 17.92 38.41
N LYS A 3 -28.80 18.74 38.47
CA LYS A 3 -30.13 18.28 38.93
C LYS A 3 -30.86 17.32 37.98
N TYR A 4 -30.50 17.28 36.69
CA TYR A 4 -31.18 16.45 35.68
C TYR A 4 -30.36 15.18 35.32
N ILE A 5 -29.05 15.19 35.57
CA ILE A 5 -28.14 14.06 35.30
C ILE A 5 -28.03 13.11 36.54
N LEU A 6 -28.37 13.58 37.74
CA LEU A 6 -28.14 12.84 39.01
C LEU A 6 -29.39 12.25 39.67
N SER A 7 -30.44 11.89 38.92
CA SER A 7 -31.59 11.16 39.50
C SER A 7 -31.32 9.65 39.59
N VAL A 8 -30.30 9.25 40.34
CA VAL A 8 -30.15 7.87 40.84
C VAL A 8 -29.83 7.97 42.33
N PRO A 9 -30.71 7.55 43.25
CA PRO A 9 -30.43 7.64 44.67
C PRO A 9 -29.33 6.64 45.05
N PRO A 10 -28.35 7.02 45.91
CA PRO A 10 -27.33 6.10 46.37
C PRO A 10 -27.93 5.19 47.45
N GLN A 11 -28.15 3.92 47.14
CA GLN A 11 -28.29 2.91 48.18
C GLN A 11 -26.91 2.32 48.54
N GLY A 12 -26.33 2.94 49.57
CA GLY A 12 -25.45 2.37 50.59
C GLY A 12 -24.31 1.44 50.19
N VAL A 13 -23.08 1.96 50.20
CA VAL A 13 -21.90 1.31 50.84
C VAL A 13 -20.93 2.39 51.34
N LYS A 14 -20.60 2.38 52.63
CA LYS A 14 -19.54 3.19 53.25
C LYS A 14 -18.17 2.58 52.90
N ASN A 15 -17.32 3.28 52.15
CA ASN A 15 -15.89 2.95 52.04
C ASN A 15 -15.05 4.24 51.91
N ASN A 16 -14.31 4.60 52.96
CA ASN A 16 -13.51 5.83 53.05
C ASN A 16 -12.41 5.93 51.96
N ALA A 17 -11.89 4.81 51.45
CA ALA A 17 -10.90 4.80 50.38
C ALA A 17 -11.45 5.27 49.01
N ARG A 18 -12.72 4.98 48.70
CA ARG A 18 -13.39 5.51 47.48
C ARG A 18 -13.58 7.03 47.54
N LYS A 19 -13.78 7.58 48.74
CA LYS A 19 -13.94 9.04 48.96
C LYS A 19 -12.65 9.81 48.68
N VAL A 20 -11.53 9.37 49.26
CA VAL A 20 -10.21 10.01 49.07
C VAL A 20 -9.72 9.90 47.63
N GLY A 21 -9.97 8.76 46.95
CA GLY A 21 -9.65 8.61 45.53
C GLY A 21 -10.46 9.53 44.62
N ASN A 22 -11.72 9.81 44.95
CA ASN A 22 -12.56 10.72 44.16
C ASN A 22 -12.17 12.19 44.35
N GLU A 23 -11.77 12.60 45.55
CA GLU A 23 -11.29 13.96 45.84
C GLU A 23 -9.97 14.26 45.10
N ASN A 24 -9.02 13.32 45.09
CA ASN A 24 -7.78 13.46 44.32
C ASN A 24 -8.02 13.50 42.81
N PHE A 25 -8.96 12.69 42.30
CA PHE A 25 -9.33 12.72 40.89
C PHE A 25 -9.93 14.06 40.47
N ILE A 26 -10.89 14.58 41.24
CA ILE A 26 -11.51 15.89 40.96
C ILE A 26 -10.44 16.99 40.97
N TYR A 27 -9.54 16.99 41.96
CA TYR A 27 -8.43 17.94 42.02
C TYR A 27 -7.52 17.85 40.79
N ASN A 28 -7.10 16.64 40.40
CA ASN A 28 -6.21 16.45 39.25
C ASN A 28 -6.87 16.88 37.93
N VAL A 29 -8.15 16.56 37.73
CA VAL A 29 -8.90 17.02 36.54
C VAL A 29 -9.07 18.53 36.52
N GLU A 30 -9.23 19.17 37.68
CA GLU A 30 -9.29 20.64 37.75
C GLU A 30 -7.95 21.30 37.37
N MET A 31 -6.83 20.63 37.63
CA MET A 31 -5.49 21.10 37.28
C MET A 31 -5.10 20.83 35.82
N MET A 32 -5.82 19.98 35.09
CA MET A 32 -5.55 19.70 33.67
C MET A 32 -5.84 20.91 32.77
N GLU A 33 -5.00 21.11 31.74
CA GLU A 33 -5.16 22.16 30.72
C GLU A 33 -6.23 21.81 29.65
N ILE A 34 -7.47 21.59 30.12
CA ILE A 34 -8.66 21.33 29.32
C ILE A 34 -9.81 22.27 29.69
N ASP A 35 -10.71 22.53 28.73
CA ASP A 35 -11.86 23.40 28.97
C ASP A 35 -12.88 22.78 29.95
N GLY A 36 -13.71 23.64 30.56
CA GLY A 36 -14.68 23.22 31.58
C GLY A 36 -15.72 22.21 31.07
N GLY A 37 -16.04 22.21 29.78
CA GLY A 37 -16.97 21.24 29.18
C GLY A 37 -16.36 19.83 29.10
N LEU A 38 -15.07 19.72 28.73
CA LEU A 38 -14.34 18.45 28.78
C LEU A 38 -14.20 17.92 30.21
N LYS A 39 -13.95 18.80 31.20
CA LYS A 39 -13.94 18.43 32.62
C LYS A 39 -15.27 17.82 33.06
N GLN A 40 -16.40 18.40 32.65
CA GLN A 40 -17.73 17.89 32.96
C GLN A 40 -18.01 16.51 32.34
N LEU A 41 -17.58 16.29 31.09
CA LEU A 41 -17.69 14.99 30.42
C LEU A 41 -16.85 13.93 31.14
N LEU A 42 -15.61 14.24 31.50
CA LEU A 42 -14.75 13.35 32.27
C LEU A 42 -15.38 13.01 33.62
N HIS A 43 -15.92 14.00 34.34
CA HIS A 43 -16.59 13.75 35.61
C HIS A 43 -17.80 12.82 35.43
N HIS A 44 -18.66 13.08 34.44
CA HIS A 44 -19.82 12.25 34.16
C HIS A 44 -19.43 10.81 33.80
N PHE A 45 -18.44 10.64 32.92
CA PHE A 45 -17.89 9.34 32.57
C PHE A 45 -17.36 8.58 33.80
N ASN A 46 -16.61 9.27 34.68
CA ASN A 46 -16.08 8.67 35.89
C ASN A 46 -17.17 8.24 36.88
N CYS A 47 -18.23 9.03 37.04
CA CYS A 47 -19.38 8.62 37.83
C CYS A 47 -19.99 7.32 37.31
N ILE A 48 -20.07 7.11 36.00
CA ILE A 48 -20.59 5.87 35.42
C ILE A 48 -19.64 4.69 35.72
N MET A 49 -18.34 4.86 35.49
CA MET A 49 -17.32 3.81 35.71
C MET A 49 -17.24 3.37 37.18
N ASP A 50 -17.38 4.30 38.13
CA ASP A 50 -17.34 4.00 39.56
C ASP A 50 -18.48 3.08 40.01
N HIS A 51 -19.58 3.04 39.27
CA HIS A 51 -20.75 2.19 39.54
C HIS A 51 -20.83 0.94 38.65
N CYS A 52 -19.80 0.67 37.84
CA CYS A 52 -19.71 -0.52 36.99
C CYS A 52 -18.83 -1.59 37.66
N ASP A 53 -19.35 -2.30 38.67
CA ASP A 53 -18.58 -3.35 39.38
C ASP A 53 -18.75 -4.75 38.74
N ASP A 54 -19.67 -4.92 37.78
CA ASP A 54 -19.94 -6.21 37.12
C ASP A 54 -18.89 -6.56 36.04
N PRO A 55 -18.11 -7.64 36.20
CA PRO A 55 -17.14 -8.10 35.20
C PRO A 55 -17.76 -8.55 33.87
N GLN A 56 -19.07 -8.81 33.82
CA GLN A 56 -19.79 -9.20 32.60
C GLN A 56 -20.32 -8.00 31.79
N SER A 57 -20.16 -6.78 32.31
CA SER A 57 -20.54 -5.56 31.61
C SER A 57 -19.52 -5.18 30.54
N LEU A 58 -19.98 -4.68 29.39
CA LEU A 58 -19.11 -4.12 28.35
C LEU A 58 -18.24 -2.96 28.87
N LEU A 59 -18.72 -2.25 29.90
CA LEU A 59 -18.03 -1.11 30.49
C LEU A 59 -16.86 -1.52 31.39
N TYR A 60 -16.79 -2.79 31.80
CA TYR A 60 -15.71 -3.28 32.64
C TYR A 60 -14.36 -3.22 31.93
N PHE A 61 -14.32 -3.25 30.58
CA PHE A 61 -13.11 -2.98 29.79
C PHE A 61 -12.51 -1.62 30.15
N PHE A 62 -13.30 -0.55 30.00
CA PHE A 62 -12.87 0.82 30.29
C PHE A 62 -12.52 1.02 31.75
N LYS A 63 -13.22 0.32 32.66
CA LYS A 63 -12.87 0.32 34.07
C LYS A 63 -11.50 -0.27 34.33
N VAL A 64 -11.15 -1.41 33.72
CA VAL A 64 -9.81 -2.01 33.86
C VAL A 64 -8.73 -1.08 33.31
N ILE A 65 -8.97 -0.42 32.16
CA ILE A 65 -8.06 0.61 31.64
C ILE A 65 -7.83 1.73 32.68
N LYS A 66 -8.91 2.19 33.34
CA LYS A 66 -8.87 3.23 34.38
C LYS A 66 -8.15 2.76 35.65
N THR A 67 -8.46 1.58 36.17
CA THR A 67 -8.06 1.16 37.53
C THR A 67 -6.82 0.26 37.55
N GLU A 68 -6.59 -0.52 36.50
CA GLU A 68 -5.55 -1.56 36.41
C GLU A 68 -4.79 -1.52 35.06
N PRO A 69 -4.18 -0.39 34.68
CA PRO A 69 -3.52 -0.22 33.38
C PRO A 69 -2.44 -1.27 33.08
N LEU A 70 -1.74 -1.79 34.09
CA LEU A 70 -0.75 -2.87 33.92
C LEU A 70 -1.35 -4.17 33.37
N GLN A 71 -2.58 -4.52 33.78
CA GLN A 71 -3.27 -5.71 33.26
C GLN A 71 -3.59 -5.55 31.77
N SER A 72 -3.91 -4.32 31.37
CA SER A 72 -4.31 -3.97 30.01
C SER A 72 -3.16 -3.83 29.01
N GLN A 73 -1.90 -3.79 29.46
CA GLN A 73 -0.72 -3.65 28.58
C GLN A 73 -0.72 -4.66 27.43
N LYS A 74 -1.12 -5.90 27.69
CA LYS A 74 -1.08 -7.00 26.72
C LYS A 74 -2.39 -7.15 25.93
N TRP A 75 -3.30 -6.18 26.03
CA TRP A 75 -4.62 -6.27 25.40
C TRP A 75 -4.62 -5.60 24.02
N TYR A 76 -5.47 -6.09 23.14
CA TYR A 76 -5.84 -5.40 21.92
C TYR A 76 -6.89 -4.35 22.25
N PHE A 77 -6.52 -3.07 22.15
CA PHE A 77 -7.45 -1.98 22.40
C PHE A 77 -8.40 -1.80 21.23
N PRO A 78 -9.69 -1.47 21.49
CA PRO A 78 -10.62 -1.20 20.41
C PRO A 78 -10.18 0.02 19.62
N THR A 79 -10.59 0.12 18.37
CA THR A 79 -10.32 1.23 17.44
C THR A 79 -8.81 1.46 17.20
N MET A 80 -7.98 0.45 17.40
CA MET A 80 -6.59 0.44 16.96
C MET A 80 -6.47 -0.22 15.59
N PRO A 81 -5.53 0.21 14.73
CA PRO A 81 -5.30 -0.40 13.43
C PRO A 81 -4.95 -1.89 13.57
N SER A 82 -5.31 -2.68 12.56
CA SER A 82 -4.92 -4.09 12.46
C SER A 82 -3.93 -4.27 11.33
N ASP A 83 -3.13 -5.32 11.40
CA ASP A 83 -2.36 -5.78 10.25
C ASP A 83 -3.36 -6.11 9.12
N PRO A 84 -3.26 -5.52 7.91
CA PRO A 84 -4.09 -5.87 6.75
C PRO A 84 -4.06 -7.38 6.44
N PHE A 85 -2.99 -8.09 6.80
CA PHE A 85 -2.91 -9.56 6.70
C PHE A 85 -3.81 -10.31 7.71
N ALA A 86 -4.27 -9.67 8.79
CA ALA A 86 -5.20 -10.28 9.76
C ALA A 86 -6.57 -10.61 9.12
N VAL A 87 -7.00 -9.81 8.13
CA VAL A 87 -8.24 -10.05 7.36
C VAL A 87 -8.15 -11.32 6.52
N VAL A 88 -6.97 -11.58 5.92
CA VAL A 88 -6.70 -12.80 5.14
C VAL A 88 -6.78 -14.04 6.03
N ASP A 89 -6.28 -13.93 7.27
CA ASP A 89 -6.34 -14.98 8.29
C ASP A 89 -7.75 -15.20 8.85
N GLU A 90 -8.57 -14.16 8.95
CA GLU A 90 -9.96 -14.29 9.36
C GLU A 90 -10.82 -14.96 8.27
N PHE A 91 -10.58 -14.60 7.00
CA PHE A 91 -11.22 -15.25 5.85
C PHE A 91 -10.89 -16.75 5.79
N ARG A 92 -9.66 -17.13 6.18
CA ARG A 92 -9.22 -18.54 6.31
C ARG A 92 -10.01 -19.31 7.37
N LYS A 93 -10.38 -18.65 8.49
CA LYS A 93 -11.09 -19.28 9.61
C LYS A 93 -12.60 -19.41 9.38
N LYS A 94 -13.22 -18.51 8.61
CA LYS A 94 -14.67 -18.52 8.34
C LYS A 94 -15.08 -19.54 7.27
N ASN A 95 -14.21 -19.85 6.30
CA ASN A 95 -14.49 -20.83 5.24
C ASN A 95 -13.90 -22.21 5.56
N THR A 96 -14.60 -23.00 6.39
CA THR A 96 -14.14 -24.34 6.83
C THR A 96 -13.99 -25.37 5.70
N ASN A 97 -14.56 -25.10 4.52
CA ASN A 97 -14.43 -25.95 3.33
C ASN A 97 -13.24 -25.60 2.43
N MET A 98 -12.49 -24.52 2.72
CA MET A 98 -11.30 -24.13 1.98
C MET A 98 -10.13 -23.89 2.94
N ASN A 99 -9.27 -24.90 3.16
CA ASN A 99 -8.01 -24.68 3.84
C ASN A 99 -7.01 -24.04 2.88
N PHE A 100 -7.02 -22.72 2.80
CA PHE A 100 -6.06 -21.99 1.99
C PHE A 100 -4.95 -21.42 2.90
N VAL A 101 -3.70 -21.85 2.69
CA VAL A 101 -2.55 -21.46 3.52
C VAL A 101 -1.63 -20.57 2.69
N PRO A 102 -1.33 -19.34 3.15
CA PRO A 102 -0.41 -18.47 2.45
C PRO A 102 1.02 -19.01 2.55
N HIS A 103 1.69 -19.00 1.41
CA HIS A 103 3.08 -19.36 1.23
C HIS A 103 3.76 -18.23 0.48
N ALA A 104 5.07 -18.15 0.59
CA ALA A 104 5.90 -17.23 -0.16
C ALA A 104 6.80 -18.06 -1.05
N CYS A 105 6.90 -17.65 -2.32
CA CYS A 105 7.95 -18.15 -3.18
C CYS A 105 9.32 -17.74 -2.61
N PRO A 106 10.44 -18.26 -3.14
CA PRO A 106 11.77 -17.90 -2.63
C PRO A 106 12.04 -16.36 -2.66
N ASN A 107 11.42 -15.65 -3.63
CA ASN A 107 11.46 -14.19 -3.76
C ASN A 107 10.49 -13.41 -2.84
N GLY A 108 9.76 -14.07 -1.96
CA GLY A 108 8.83 -13.42 -1.03
C GLY A 108 7.45 -13.08 -1.60
N HIS A 109 7.20 -13.31 -2.89
CA HIS A 109 5.85 -13.16 -3.47
C HIS A 109 4.89 -14.18 -2.87
N ILE A 110 3.76 -13.67 -2.38
CA ILE A 110 2.77 -14.47 -1.67
C ILE A 110 1.90 -15.22 -2.68
N TYR A 111 1.78 -16.53 -2.50
CA TYR A 111 0.84 -17.38 -3.19
C TYR A 111 0.08 -18.24 -2.18
N VAL A 112 -1.01 -18.86 -2.61
CA VAL A 112 -1.91 -19.55 -1.69
C VAL A 112 -2.08 -21.00 -2.14
N ILE A 113 -1.94 -21.94 -1.20
CA ILE A 113 -2.20 -23.36 -1.44
C ILE A 113 -3.54 -23.71 -0.81
N THR A 114 -4.49 -24.19 -1.60
CA THR A 114 -5.90 -24.45 -1.22
C THR A 114 -6.14 -25.90 -0.75
N GLU A 115 -7.42 -26.26 -0.54
CA GLU A 115 -7.94 -27.59 -0.17
C GLU A 115 -7.52 -28.15 1.19
N CYS A 116 -6.28 -28.63 1.29
CA CYS A 116 -5.70 -29.21 2.50
C CYS A 116 -4.64 -28.29 3.14
N GLY A 117 -4.31 -27.17 2.49
CA GLY A 117 -3.34 -26.19 2.98
C GLY A 117 -1.89 -26.67 2.99
N ARG A 118 -1.60 -27.80 2.33
CA ARG A 118 -0.27 -28.39 2.17
C ARG A 118 0.02 -28.60 0.69
N ALA A 119 1.28 -28.47 0.32
CA ALA A 119 1.70 -28.54 -1.07
C ALA A 119 1.52 -29.94 -1.66
N TYR A 120 0.74 -30.03 -2.74
CA TYR A 120 0.48 -31.29 -3.45
C TYR A 120 0.76 -31.19 -4.95
N THR A 121 0.83 -29.97 -5.46
CA THR A 121 1.10 -29.66 -6.85
C THR A 121 2.12 -28.55 -6.91
N GLU A 122 2.99 -28.61 -7.91
CA GLU A 122 3.94 -27.55 -8.22
C GLU A 122 3.42 -26.65 -9.32
N ALA A 123 3.73 -25.36 -9.20
CA ALA A 123 3.43 -24.35 -10.20
C ALA A 123 4.61 -23.37 -10.30
N LYS A 124 4.53 -22.45 -11.26
CA LYS A 124 5.45 -21.31 -11.35
C LYS A 124 4.81 -20.09 -10.70
N CYS A 125 5.61 -19.30 -10.00
CA CYS A 125 5.15 -18.06 -9.37
C CYS A 125 4.48 -17.16 -10.41
N PRO A 126 3.22 -16.75 -10.22
CA PRO A 126 2.46 -15.99 -11.21
C PRO A 126 2.97 -14.56 -11.37
N GLU A 127 3.81 -14.10 -10.43
CA GLU A 127 4.38 -12.76 -10.54
C GLU A 127 5.35 -12.62 -11.70
N LYS A 128 5.10 -11.57 -12.48
CA LYS A 128 5.75 -11.31 -13.76
C LYS A 128 7.23 -11.03 -13.54
N GLY A 129 8.09 -11.93 -14.01
CA GLY A 129 9.54 -11.87 -13.80
C GLY A 129 10.06 -12.69 -12.61
N CYS A 130 9.20 -13.38 -11.86
CA CYS A 130 9.65 -14.31 -10.81
C CYS A 130 9.86 -15.72 -11.39
N GLY A 131 8.81 -16.35 -11.92
CA GLY A 131 8.89 -17.69 -12.55
C GLY A 131 9.28 -18.86 -11.64
N LEU A 132 9.76 -18.59 -10.42
CA LEU A 132 10.27 -19.58 -9.47
C LEU A 132 9.23 -20.63 -9.11
N ARG A 133 9.70 -21.86 -8.86
CA ARG A 133 8.86 -23.00 -8.47
C ARG A 133 8.18 -22.71 -7.13
N ILE A 134 6.86 -22.86 -7.12
CA ILE A 134 6.00 -22.72 -5.95
C ILE A 134 5.22 -24.01 -5.73
N GLY A 135 4.83 -24.29 -4.48
CA GLY A 135 4.17 -25.54 -4.12
C GLY A 135 5.15 -26.64 -3.70
N GLY A 136 4.89 -27.87 -4.15
CA GLY A 136 5.58 -29.08 -3.67
C GLY A 136 4.71 -30.32 -3.82
N HIS A 137 5.20 -31.47 -3.38
CA HIS A 137 4.59 -32.78 -3.62
C HIS A 137 4.23 -33.52 -2.33
N ALA A 138 3.21 -34.38 -2.38
CA ALA A 138 2.86 -35.30 -1.30
C ALA A 138 2.66 -34.62 0.08
N HIS A 139 2.07 -33.43 0.11
CA HIS A 139 1.87 -32.60 1.31
C HIS A 139 3.17 -32.03 1.91
N ILE A 140 4.28 -32.09 1.18
CA ILE A 140 5.60 -31.55 1.54
C ILE A 140 5.83 -30.32 0.67
N LEU A 141 5.99 -29.17 1.33
CA LEU A 141 6.35 -27.92 0.66
C LEU A 141 7.81 -28.01 0.21
N ASP A 142 8.09 -27.54 -1.00
CA ASP A 142 9.46 -27.39 -1.48
C ASP A 142 10.28 -26.54 -0.50
N ASP A 143 11.49 -26.98 -0.16
CA ASP A 143 12.31 -26.40 0.91
C ASP A 143 12.64 -24.92 0.71
N LYS A 144 12.63 -24.45 -0.55
CA LYS A 144 12.91 -23.05 -0.90
C LYS A 144 11.66 -22.16 -0.75
N ASN A 145 10.48 -22.77 -0.68
CA ASN A 145 9.23 -22.09 -0.42
C ASN A 145 9.04 -21.92 1.08
N LYS A 146 8.68 -20.71 1.49
CA LYS A 146 8.46 -20.42 2.91
C LYS A 146 6.97 -20.45 3.16
N LYS A 147 6.54 -21.31 4.08
CA LYS A 147 5.23 -21.12 4.69
C LYS A 147 5.22 -19.73 5.29
N VAL A 148 4.34 -18.86 4.81
CA VAL A 148 4.16 -17.56 5.42
C VAL A 148 3.44 -17.85 6.70
N GLU A 149 4.18 -17.88 7.81
CA GLU A 149 3.54 -17.64 9.08
C GLU A 149 2.87 -16.29 8.92
N SER A 150 1.54 -16.30 8.83
CA SER A 150 0.73 -15.12 9.03
C SER A 150 0.92 -14.71 10.50
N ARG A 151 2.10 -14.18 10.80
CA ARG A 151 2.31 -13.39 12.00
C ARG A 151 1.63 -12.09 11.72
N ASP A 152 0.34 -12.13 12.01
CA ASP A 152 -0.46 -11.01 12.39
C ASP A 152 0.35 -10.16 13.37
N ASN A 153 0.99 -9.11 12.85
CA ASN A 153 1.80 -8.18 13.62
C ASN A 153 0.94 -7.08 14.22
N THR A 154 -0.37 -7.28 14.34
CA THR A 154 -1.25 -6.30 14.98
C THR A 154 -0.70 -5.99 16.36
N GLU A 155 -0.48 -4.71 16.58
CA GLU A 155 0.09 -4.19 17.81
C GLU A 155 -0.93 -4.23 18.95
N ARG A 156 -0.44 -4.55 20.15
CA ARG A 156 -1.21 -4.52 21.41
C ARG A 156 -1.02 -3.17 22.10
N GLY A 157 -1.98 -2.79 22.94
CA GLY A 157 -2.02 -1.49 23.57
C GLY A 157 -2.46 -0.39 22.59
N HIS A 158 -2.07 0.84 22.89
CA HIS A 158 -2.36 2.00 22.04
C HIS A 158 -1.21 2.25 21.06
N CYS A 159 -1.53 2.29 19.76
CA CYS A 159 -0.59 2.34 18.62
C CYS A 159 -1.02 3.36 17.54
N LEU A 160 -1.54 4.52 17.94
CA LEU A 160 -1.97 5.57 16.99
C LEU A 160 -0.89 6.63 16.70
N GLY A 161 0.33 6.47 17.21
CA GLY A 161 1.43 7.42 17.01
C GLY A 161 1.08 8.88 17.33
N SER A 162 1.68 9.80 16.58
CA SER A 162 1.43 11.24 16.73
C SER A 162 0.11 11.64 16.05
N ILE A 163 -0.54 12.71 16.55
CA ILE A 163 -1.82 13.21 16.03
C ILE A 163 -1.72 13.68 14.57
N LYS A 164 -0.51 14.02 14.11
CA LYS A 164 -0.25 14.40 12.71
C LYS A 164 -0.42 13.24 11.74
N GLU A 165 -0.26 12.01 12.22
CA GLU A 165 -0.32 10.78 11.41
C GLU A 165 -1.73 10.19 11.36
N ARG A 166 -2.65 10.67 12.22
CA ARG A 166 -4.04 10.21 12.26
C ARG A 166 -4.81 10.66 11.02
N LYS A 167 -5.17 9.70 10.16
CA LYS A 167 -6.15 9.86 9.08
C LYS A 167 -7.57 9.88 9.64
N TYR A 168 -8.43 10.73 9.09
CA TYR A 168 -9.81 10.94 9.54
C TYR A 168 -10.86 10.10 8.80
N ASP A 169 -10.48 9.51 7.66
CA ASP A 169 -11.48 9.09 6.67
C ASP A 169 -11.77 7.59 6.66
N SER A 170 -11.11 6.79 7.49
CA SER A 170 -11.30 5.34 7.55
C SER A 170 -11.83 4.87 8.90
N GLY A 171 -12.95 4.15 8.86
CA GLY A 171 -13.43 3.35 9.97
C GLY A 171 -12.47 2.19 10.27
N GLU A 172 -12.62 1.59 11.44
CA GLU A 172 -11.82 0.44 11.87
C GLU A 172 -12.63 -0.85 11.75
N ARG A 173 -12.17 -1.78 10.91
CA ARG A 173 -12.87 -3.06 10.65
C ARG A 173 -14.31 -2.81 10.19
N ASP A 174 -15.31 -3.30 10.93
CA ASP A 174 -16.73 -3.15 10.61
C ASP A 174 -17.35 -1.86 11.18
N LEU A 175 -16.57 -1.07 11.92
CA LEU A 175 -17.04 0.20 12.48
C LEU A 175 -16.99 1.30 11.43
N ASN A 176 -18.07 2.08 11.33
CA ASN A 176 -18.04 3.32 10.58
C ASN A 176 -17.18 4.40 11.29
N ASN A 177 -16.94 5.52 10.62
CA ASN A 177 -16.02 6.54 11.11
C ASN A 177 -16.49 7.17 12.44
N LEU A 178 -17.80 7.46 12.57
CA LEU A 178 -18.38 8.03 13.79
C LEU A 178 -18.28 7.05 14.97
N SER A 179 -18.58 5.78 14.72
CA SER A 179 -18.55 4.72 15.74
C SER A 179 -17.14 4.48 16.25
N THR A 180 -16.17 4.45 15.32
CA THR A 180 -14.75 4.42 15.63
C THR A 180 -14.36 5.60 16.53
N ALA A 181 -14.76 6.82 16.17
CA ALA A 181 -14.41 8.01 16.95
C ALA A 181 -15.06 8.04 18.33
N LEU A 182 -16.33 7.66 18.47
CA LEU A 182 -17.03 7.63 19.76
C LEU A 182 -16.44 6.58 20.70
N ILE A 183 -16.15 5.37 20.21
CA ILE A 183 -15.52 4.31 21.02
C ILE A 183 -14.09 4.72 21.41
N ARG A 184 -13.34 5.33 20.49
CA ARG A 184 -11.98 5.84 20.75
C ARG A 184 -11.99 6.99 21.77
N PHE A 185 -12.98 7.87 21.71
CA PHE A 185 -13.18 8.94 22.69
C PHE A 185 -13.44 8.38 24.09
N LEU A 186 -14.29 7.34 24.23
CA LEU A 186 -14.50 6.63 25.51
C LEU A 186 -13.21 5.98 26.03
N LEU A 187 -12.41 5.37 25.14
CA LEU A 187 -11.11 4.79 25.48
C LEU A 187 -10.14 5.85 26.02
N HIS A 188 -9.99 6.98 25.32
CA HIS A 188 -9.11 8.06 25.76
C HIS A 188 -9.60 8.71 27.08
N MET A 189 -10.91 8.84 27.30
CA MET A 189 -11.44 9.27 28.60
C MET A 189 -11.08 8.27 29.71
N ALA A 190 -11.14 6.96 29.45
CA ALA A 190 -10.74 5.95 30.42
C ALA A 190 -9.23 6.01 30.75
N MET A 191 -8.38 6.15 29.73
CA MET A 191 -6.93 6.26 29.89
C MET A 191 -6.54 7.53 30.65
N LEU A 192 -7.11 8.69 30.27
CA LEU A 192 -6.85 9.98 30.92
C LEU A 192 -7.35 9.97 32.37
N SER A 193 -8.49 9.33 32.63
CA SER A 193 -8.98 9.12 33.98
C SER A 193 -8.00 8.26 34.79
N GLY A 194 -7.53 7.14 34.23
CA GLY A 194 -6.52 6.30 34.89
C GLY A 194 -5.24 7.04 35.25
N ASP A 195 -4.77 7.94 34.36
CA ASP A 195 -3.61 8.79 34.59
C ASP A 195 -3.82 9.72 35.79
N ALA A 196 -5.00 10.35 35.83
CA ALA A 196 -5.44 11.22 36.93
C ALA A 196 -5.58 10.48 38.27
N TYR A 197 -5.79 9.16 38.28
CA TYR A 197 -5.93 8.34 39.50
C TYR A 197 -4.60 7.74 40.00
N LYS A 198 -3.65 7.40 39.11
CA LYS A 198 -2.42 6.66 39.46
C LYS A 198 -1.22 7.17 38.67
N THR A 199 -0.52 8.14 39.24
CA THR A 199 0.78 8.71 38.85
C THR A 199 1.56 7.92 37.76
N ASN A 200 1.38 8.32 36.50
CA ASN A 200 2.26 8.23 35.32
C ASN A 200 2.97 6.91 34.89
N GLN A 201 3.34 5.95 35.75
CA GLN A 201 4.23 4.84 35.33
C GLN A 201 3.52 3.70 34.58
N ALA A 202 2.28 3.36 34.91
CA ALA A 202 1.60 2.19 34.35
C ALA A 202 0.94 2.43 32.99
N LEU A 203 0.56 3.67 32.67
CA LEU A 203 0.01 4.04 31.35
C LEU A 203 1.10 4.22 30.29
N ASN A 204 2.30 4.68 30.68
CA ASN A 204 3.48 4.68 29.82
C ASN A 204 3.77 3.31 29.20
N ILE A 205 3.39 2.23 29.91
CA ILE A 205 3.63 0.85 29.50
C ILE A 205 2.60 0.36 28.47
N ALA A 206 1.40 0.95 28.42
CA ALA A 206 0.34 0.63 27.47
C ALA A 206 0.37 1.49 26.19
N LEU A 207 1.18 2.55 26.16
CA LEU A 207 1.41 3.44 25.03
C LEU A 207 2.71 3.01 24.31
N LYS A 208 2.61 2.57 23.05
CA LYS A 208 3.80 2.11 22.30
C LYS A 208 4.50 3.20 21.50
N GLU A 209 3.74 4.15 20.97
CA GLU A 209 4.24 5.19 20.07
C GLU A 209 3.86 6.57 20.61
N ARG A 210 4.86 7.41 20.90
CA ARG A 210 4.68 8.77 21.41
C ARG A 210 5.80 9.68 20.92
N ASP A 211 5.43 10.93 20.66
CA ASP A 211 6.30 12.00 20.19
C ASP A 211 7.12 12.68 21.30
N GLY A 212 7.45 11.95 22.39
CA GLY A 212 8.23 12.47 23.52
C GLY A 212 7.54 13.54 24.38
N THR A 213 6.27 13.88 24.12
CA THR A 213 5.41 14.79 24.94
C THR A 213 5.07 14.19 26.31
N SER A 214 4.26 14.80 27.21
CA SER A 214 3.79 14.14 28.47
C SER A 214 2.63 13.15 28.20
N VAL A 215 2.32 12.18 29.09
CA VAL A 215 1.23 11.20 28.86
C VAL A 215 -0.11 11.93 28.85
N GLU A 216 -0.31 12.80 29.84
CA GLU A 216 -1.45 13.69 29.94
C GLU A 216 -1.62 14.53 28.66
N SER A 217 -0.56 15.24 28.24
CA SER A 217 -0.61 16.10 27.03
C SER A 217 -0.90 15.29 25.76
N PHE A 218 -0.33 14.10 25.64
CA PHE A 218 -0.58 13.19 24.52
C PHE A 218 -2.06 12.76 24.48
N LEU A 219 -2.60 12.27 25.59
CA LEU A 219 -3.99 11.82 25.69
C LEU A 219 -5.00 12.97 25.52
N ILE A 220 -4.74 14.14 26.11
CA ILE A 220 -5.57 15.34 25.92
C ILE A 220 -5.61 15.73 24.45
N SER A 221 -4.46 15.71 23.77
CA SER A 221 -4.38 16.13 22.38
C SER A 221 -5.15 15.15 21.48
N HIS A 222 -5.08 13.83 21.75
CA HIS A 222 -5.92 12.82 21.07
C HIS A 222 -7.40 12.97 21.40
N LEU A 223 -7.78 13.26 22.65
CA LEU A 223 -9.15 13.47 23.07
C LEU A 223 -9.78 14.71 22.38
N LYS A 224 -9.03 15.82 22.29
CA LYS A 224 -9.44 17.02 21.55
C LYS A 224 -9.61 16.72 20.06
N LYS A 225 -8.70 15.92 19.48
CA LYS A 225 -8.78 15.49 18.08
C LYS A 225 -10.04 14.65 17.81
N ASP A 226 -10.38 13.74 18.72
CA ASP A 226 -11.61 12.94 18.63
C ASP A 226 -12.86 13.83 18.75
N LEU A 227 -12.86 14.80 19.66
CA LEU A 227 -13.97 15.75 19.82
C LEU A 227 -14.21 16.57 18.54
N GLU A 228 -13.15 17.09 17.91
CA GLU A 228 -13.28 17.83 16.64
C GLU A 228 -13.82 16.94 15.52
N PHE A 229 -13.47 15.66 15.50
CA PHE A 229 -14.01 14.71 14.53
C PHE A 229 -15.49 14.36 14.79
N ILE A 230 -15.87 14.16 16.04
CA ILE A 230 -17.27 13.88 16.40
C ILE A 230 -18.13 15.11 16.07
N LYS A 231 -17.63 16.31 16.38
CA LYS A 231 -18.25 17.59 16.04
C LYS A 231 -18.49 17.73 14.53
N SER A 232 -17.47 17.44 13.71
CA SER A 232 -17.62 17.52 12.25
C SER A 232 -18.55 16.44 11.70
N SER A 233 -18.55 15.25 12.29
CA SER A 233 -19.41 14.13 11.87
C SER A 233 -20.89 14.35 12.22
N LEU A 234 -21.16 14.96 13.38
CA LEU A 234 -22.53 15.30 13.81
C LEU A 234 -23.03 16.64 13.25
N ASP A 235 -22.15 17.42 12.61
CA ASP A 235 -22.38 18.79 12.15
C ASP A 235 -23.01 19.67 13.24
N ARG A 236 -22.32 19.74 14.38
CA ARG A 236 -22.75 20.47 15.59
C ARG A 236 -21.68 21.46 16.03
N ASN A 237 -22.09 22.46 16.79
CA ASN A 237 -21.13 23.32 17.48
C ASN A 237 -20.52 22.59 18.70
N ASN A 238 -19.53 23.21 19.33
CA ASN A 238 -18.81 22.60 20.46
C ASN A 238 -19.76 22.25 21.63
N GLU A 239 -20.70 23.13 21.98
CA GLU A 239 -21.62 22.91 23.11
C GLU A 239 -22.64 21.80 22.81
N GLU A 240 -23.23 21.81 21.62
CA GLU A 240 -24.17 20.78 21.18
C GLU A 240 -23.51 19.41 21.06
N THR A 241 -22.25 19.38 20.60
CA THR A 241 -21.46 18.14 20.56
C THR A 241 -21.24 17.58 21.97
N ARG A 242 -20.88 18.43 22.93
CA ARG A 242 -20.73 18.02 24.33
C ARG A 242 -22.05 17.54 24.93
N LEU A 243 -23.17 18.21 24.64
CA LEU A 243 -24.49 17.75 25.05
C LEU A 243 -24.83 16.38 24.45
N ALA A 244 -24.52 16.16 23.17
CA ALA A 244 -24.71 14.87 22.52
C ALA A 244 -23.87 13.78 23.22
N LEU A 245 -22.61 14.07 23.56
CA LEU A 245 -21.78 13.15 24.33
C LEU A 245 -22.34 12.86 25.74
N HIS A 246 -22.96 13.83 26.41
CA HIS A 246 -23.70 13.58 27.65
C HIS A 246 -24.90 12.66 27.43
N VAL A 247 -25.61 12.76 26.30
CA VAL A 247 -26.67 11.82 25.91
C VAL A 247 -26.12 10.42 25.69
N LEU A 248 -24.98 10.27 25.00
CA LEU A 248 -24.30 8.97 24.87
C LEU A 248 -23.97 8.37 26.24
N LEU A 249 -23.37 9.17 27.14
CA LEU A 249 -23.06 8.73 28.50
C LEU A 249 -24.31 8.36 29.30
N LYS A 250 -25.43 9.06 29.12
CA LYS A 250 -26.73 8.68 29.69
C LYS A 250 -27.21 7.32 29.18
N ILE A 251 -27.17 7.09 27.86
CA ILE A 251 -27.54 5.80 27.26
C ILE A 251 -26.67 4.67 27.83
N ILE A 252 -25.37 4.93 27.98
CA ILE A 252 -24.43 4.00 28.61
C ILE A 252 -24.83 3.73 30.07
N ALA A 253 -25.18 4.77 30.83
CA ALA A 253 -25.59 4.65 32.23
C ALA A 253 -26.89 3.86 32.40
N ASP A 254 -27.87 4.06 31.51
CA ASP A 254 -29.16 3.36 31.50
C ASP A 254 -28.99 1.87 31.16
N LYS A 255 -28.00 1.55 30.31
CA LYS A 255 -27.72 0.17 29.85
C LYS A 255 -26.56 -0.52 30.58
N LYS A 256 -26.02 0.07 31.65
CA LYS A 256 -24.81 -0.39 32.34
C LYS A 256 -24.86 -1.84 32.87
N SER A 257 -26.07 -2.34 33.15
CA SER A 257 -26.34 -3.68 33.71
C SER A 257 -26.66 -4.74 32.66
N THR A 258 -26.52 -4.43 31.37
CA THR A 258 -26.75 -5.40 30.29
C THR A 258 -25.60 -6.42 30.31
N SER A 259 -25.76 -7.51 31.06
CA SER A 259 -24.85 -8.65 31.00
C SER A 259 -25.03 -9.35 29.66
N LEU A 260 -23.94 -9.44 28.91
CA LEU A 260 -23.93 -10.06 27.58
C LEU A 260 -23.06 -11.32 27.54
N GLY A 261 -22.69 -11.86 28.71
CA GLY A 261 -21.88 -13.08 28.81
C GLY A 261 -20.43 -12.92 28.29
N PHE A 262 -19.91 -11.69 28.23
CA PHE A 262 -18.55 -11.43 27.75
C PHE A 262 -17.56 -11.49 28.92
N ASN A 263 -16.67 -12.48 28.92
CA ASN A 263 -15.66 -12.62 29.97
C ASN A 263 -14.39 -11.83 29.58
N LEU A 264 -14.26 -10.63 30.16
CA LEU A 264 -13.19 -9.66 29.90
C LEU A 264 -11.72 -10.05 30.19
N PRO A 265 -11.36 -11.09 30.99
CA PRO A 265 -9.95 -11.37 31.31
C PRO A 265 -9.03 -11.75 30.12
N GLU A 266 -9.52 -11.82 28.88
CA GLU A 266 -8.80 -12.37 27.74
C GLU A 266 -8.79 -11.47 26.49
N MET A 267 -8.71 -10.14 26.63
CA MET A 267 -8.55 -9.20 25.50
C MET A 267 -7.19 -9.33 24.76
N ARG A 268 -6.53 -10.49 24.83
CA ARG A 268 -5.31 -10.85 24.10
C ARG A 268 -5.61 -11.48 22.74
N ASP A 269 -6.88 -11.57 22.35
CA ASP A 269 -7.35 -12.09 21.07
C ASP A 269 -8.04 -10.96 20.27
N GLN A 270 -7.69 -10.84 18.99
CA GLN A 270 -8.24 -9.85 18.08
C GLN A 270 -9.69 -10.12 17.71
N LYS A 271 -10.12 -11.39 17.71
CA LYS A 271 -11.53 -11.72 17.51
C LYS A 271 -12.38 -11.16 18.65
N LYS A 272 -11.89 -11.27 19.89
CA LYS A 272 -12.54 -10.68 21.07
C LYS A 272 -12.54 -9.16 21.03
N ARG A 273 -11.49 -8.52 20.52
CA ARG A 273 -11.50 -7.06 20.24
C ARG A 273 -12.62 -6.70 19.26
N SER A 274 -12.69 -7.40 18.13
CA SER A 274 -13.69 -7.11 17.08
C SER A 274 -15.13 -7.36 17.57
N GLU A 275 -15.32 -8.41 18.38
CA GLU A 275 -16.59 -8.69 19.07
C GLU A 275 -16.95 -7.58 20.08
N LEU A 276 -15.98 -7.11 20.87
CA LEU A 276 -16.17 -5.99 21.80
C LEU A 276 -16.62 -4.74 21.05
N GLU A 277 -15.95 -4.40 19.95
CA GLU A 277 -16.27 -3.25 19.11
C GLU A 277 -17.68 -3.33 18.54
N THR A 278 -18.02 -4.47 17.94
CA THR A 278 -19.35 -4.74 17.39
C THR A 278 -20.43 -4.57 18.47
N ARG A 279 -20.17 -5.08 19.68
CA ARG A 279 -21.12 -4.98 20.80
C ARG A 279 -21.22 -3.57 21.36
N LEU A 280 -20.11 -2.86 21.51
CA LEU A 280 -20.10 -1.45 21.91
C LEU A 280 -20.91 -0.61 20.92
N ASP A 281 -20.72 -0.87 19.63
CA ASP A 281 -21.46 -0.21 18.57
C ASP A 281 -22.97 -0.49 18.66
N GLN A 282 -23.36 -1.76 18.64
CA GLN A 282 -24.78 -2.17 18.66
C GLN A 282 -25.53 -1.74 19.94
N VAL A 283 -24.88 -1.79 21.10
CA VAL A 283 -25.55 -1.55 22.39
C VAL A 283 -25.60 -0.07 22.76
N PHE A 284 -24.54 0.68 22.46
CA PHE A 284 -24.40 2.08 22.87
C PHE A 284 -24.44 3.07 21.71
N ILE A 285 -23.65 2.84 20.66
CA ILE A 285 -23.47 3.83 19.59
C ILE A 285 -24.66 3.87 18.64
N GLN A 286 -25.12 2.74 18.10
CA GLN A 286 -26.29 2.72 17.22
C GLN A 286 -27.53 3.31 17.90
N PRO A 287 -27.89 2.95 19.15
CA PRO A 287 -29.00 3.58 19.85
C PRO A 287 -28.81 5.08 20.07
N PHE A 288 -27.57 5.52 20.30
CA PHE A 288 -27.23 6.95 20.31
C PHE A 288 -27.53 7.58 18.94
N CYS A 289 -27.00 7.05 17.84
CA CYS A 289 -27.23 7.57 16.48
C CYS A 289 -28.71 7.66 16.12
N HIS A 290 -29.54 6.72 16.58
CA HIS A 290 -30.99 6.71 16.32
C HIS A 290 -31.81 7.68 17.18
N SER A 291 -31.34 8.02 18.39
CA SER A 291 -32.18 8.70 19.39
C SER A 291 -31.60 10.01 19.93
N TYR A 292 -30.34 10.34 19.65
CA TYR A 292 -29.68 11.48 20.27
C TYR A 292 -30.37 12.81 19.94
N GLU A 293 -30.89 13.00 18.72
CA GLU A 293 -31.60 14.22 18.36
C GLU A 293 -32.89 14.39 19.17
N MET A 294 -33.63 13.29 19.37
CA MET A 294 -34.84 13.30 20.20
C MET A 294 -34.50 13.56 21.68
N GLU A 295 -33.46 12.93 22.21
CA GLU A 295 -33.03 13.14 23.60
C GLU A 295 -32.46 14.55 23.82
N LEU A 296 -31.73 15.10 22.85
CA LEU A 296 -31.28 16.49 22.86
C LEU A 296 -32.46 17.45 22.88
N ARG A 297 -33.50 17.21 22.07
CA ARG A 297 -34.73 18.02 22.09
C ARG A 297 -35.43 17.99 23.44
N LYS A 298 -35.57 16.82 24.06
CA LYS A 298 -36.14 16.69 25.40
C LYS A 298 -35.34 17.52 26.42
N PHE A 299 -34.01 17.47 26.33
CA PHE A 299 -33.13 18.25 27.19
C PHE A 299 -33.25 19.76 26.95
N GLN A 300 -33.30 20.19 25.69
CA GLN A 300 -33.49 21.60 25.30
C GLN A 300 -34.84 22.13 25.79
N ASN A 301 -35.92 21.34 25.66
CA ASN A 301 -37.24 21.69 26.19
C ASN A 301 -37.21 21.82 27.72
N ALA A 302 -36.59 20.86 28.41
CA ALA A 302 -36.44 20.93 29.87
C ALA A 302 -35.63 22.16 30.33
N LEU A 303 -34.63 22.61 29.54
CA LEU A 303 -33.91 23.86 29.80
C LEU A 303 -34.79 25.09 29.56
N ALA A 304 -35.60 25.09 28.51
CA ALA A 304 -36.53 26.17 28.20
C ALA A 304 -37.61 26.37 29.28
N ASP A 305 -37.97 25.30 29.99
CA ASP A 305 -38.85 25.40 31.17
C ASP A 305 -38.18 26.09 32.36
N THR A 306 -36.83 26.14 32.41
CA THR A 306 -36.09 26.80 33.50
C THR A 306 -35.88 28.29 33.26
N GLN A 307 -35.59 28.71 32.02
CA GLN A 307 -35.38 30.11 31.66
C GLN A 307 -35.89 30.38 30.25
N THR A 308 -36.60 31.50 30.08
CA THR A 308 -37.23 31.90 28.82
C THR A 308 -36.23 32.11 27.68
N ILE A 309 -34.99 32.53 27.97
CA ILE A 309 -33.95 32.75 26.95
C ILE A 309 -33.60 31.48 26.15
N TYR A 310 -33.72 30.29 26.76
CA TYR A 310 -33.47 29.03 26.06
C TYR A 310 -34.58 28.67 25.07
N ARG A 311 -35.80 29.18 25.30
CA ARG A 311 -36.94 28.97 24.38
C ARG A 311 -36.70 29.68 23.05
N ASP A 312 -36.14 30.90 23.13
CA ASP A 312 -35.74 31.68 21.95
C ASP A 312 -34.47 31.09 21.30
N LEU A 313 -33.46 30.74 22.11
CA LEU A 313 -32.18 30.19 21.62
C LEU A 313 -32.33 28.86 20.85
N TYR A 314 -33.20 27.96 21.34
CA TYR A 314 -33.44 26.66 20.70
C TYR A 314 -34.64 26.68 19.74
N GLU A 315 -35.22 27.84 19.48
CA GLU A 315 -36.35 28.01 18.55
C GLU A 315 -37.53 27.07 18.87
N ILE A 316 -37.80 26.82 20.16
CA ILE A 316 -38.85 25.89 20.61
C ILE A 316 -40.25 26.48 20.33
N GLU A 317 -40.40 27.78 20.55
CA GLU A 317 -41.59 28.55 20.16
C GLU A 317 -41.13 29.90 19.62
N ILE A 318 -41.33 30.14 18.32
CA ILE A 318 -41.04 31.44 17.71
C ILE A 318 -42.32 32.26 17.71
N LYS A 319 -42.25 33.42 18.37
CA LYS A 319 -43.32 34.43 18.33
C LYS A 319 -42.99 35.45 17.25
N GLU A 320 -43.99 35.89 16.50
CA GLU A 320 -43.85 37.03 15.60
C GLU A 320 -43.62 38.30 16.43
N ASN A 321 -42.60 39.06 16.07
CA ASN A 321 -42.36 40.37 16.66
C ASN A 321 -43.42 41.35 16.14
N THR A 322 -44.55 41.43 16.83
CA THR A 322 -45.65 42.37 16.53
C THR A 322 -45.25 43.84 16.71
N SER A 323 -44.05 44.13 17.24
CA SER A 323 -43.48 45.46 17.41
C SER A 323 -42.85 46.04 16.14
N LEU A 324 -42.56 45.22 15.14
CA LEU A 324 -41.98 45.66 13.87
C LEU A 324 -43.11 45.94 12.86
N SER A 325 -43.46 47.23 12.71
CA SER A 325 -44.38 47.68 11.66
C SER A 325 -43.62 48.37 10.51
N PRO A 326 -44.05 48.20 9.24
CA PRO A 326 -45.15 47.37 8.78
C PRO A 326 -44.73 45.90 8.61
N PHE A 327 -45.68 44.97 8.75
CA PHE A 327 -45.46 43.55 8.47
C PHE A 327 -44.93 43.38 7.04
N ASN A 328 -43.69 42.90 6.93
CA ASN A 328 -43.03 42.52 5.70
C ASN A 328 -42.54 41.06 5.88
N VAL A 329 -42.51 40.27 4.81
CA VAL A 329 -41.90 38.93 4.82
C VAL A 329 -40.48 38.99 5.42
N MET A 330 -39.74 40.07 5.13
CA MET A 330 -38.39 40.31 5.67
C MET A 330 -38.34 40.58 7.18
N THR A 331 -39.46 40.98 7.80
CA THR A 331 -39.57 41.22 9.25
C THR A 331 -40.15 40.04 10.01
N SER A 332 -40.53 38.94 9.32
CA SER A 332 -41.04 37.73 9.96
C SER A 332 -39.89 36.96 10.63
N THR A 333 -40.04 36.67 11.93
CA THR A 333 -39.08 35.85 12.68
C THR A 333 -38.98 34.42 12.15
N PHE A 334 -40.01 33.93 11.44
CA PHE A 334 -39.99 32.61 10.78
C PHE A 334 -39.02 32.53 9.59
N LEU A 335 -38.72 33.66 8.93
CA LEU A 335 -37.74 33.71 7.83
C LEU A 335 -36.30 33.53 8.35
N TRP A 336 -36.05 33.98 9.58
CA TRP A 336 -34.71 34.05 10.17
C TRP A 336 -34.37 32.85 11.07
N CYS A 337 -35.21 31.82 11.09
CA CYS A 337 -34.92 30.59 11.80
C CYS A 337 -33.67 29.91 11.22
N TYR A 338 -32.86 29.33 12.09
CA TYR A 338 -31.69 28.59 11.68
C TYR A 338 -32.06 27.37 10.84
N ARG A 339 -31.36 27.19 9.72
CA ARG A 339 -31.42 25.99 8.89
C ARG A 339 -30.01 25.44 8.74
N LEU A 340 -29.84 24.15 9.04
CA LEU A 340 -28.53 23.51 8.96
C LEU A 340 -28.07 23.52 7.49
N PRO A 341 -26.95 24.18 7.14
CA PRO A 341 -26.40 24.07 5.80
C PRO A 341 -25.97 22.63 5.57
N VAL A 342 -26.34 22.05 4.43
CA VAL A 342 -25.94 20.66 4.15
C VAL A 342 -24.46 20.63 3.77
N THR A 343 -23.65 19.96 4.60
CA THR A 343 -22.23 19.73 4.36
C THR A 343 -21.97 18.32 3.81
N PHE A 344 -20.86 18.15 3.07
CA PHE A 344 -20.44 16.82 2.58
C PHE A 344 -20.28 15.80 3.71
N ASN A 345 -19.63 16.22 4.80
CA ASN A 345 -19.36 15.35 5.94
C ASN A 345 -20.65 14.93 6.67
N HIS A 346 -21.62 15.84 6.81
CA HIS A 346 -22.94 15.51 7.35
C HIS A 346 -23.66 14.46 6.50
N PHE A 347 -23.68 14.68 5.17
CA PHE A 347 -24.31 13.73 4.23
C PHE A 347 -23.62 12.36 4.27
N LYS A 348 -22.29 12.33 4.19
CA LYS A 348 -21.46 11.11 4.25
C LYS A 348 -21.68 10.35 5.57
N GLY A 349 -21.67 11.05 6.70
CA GLY A 349 -21.87 10.46 8.03
C GLY A 349 -23.24 9.81 8.20
N LEU A 350 -24.31 10.48 7.75
CA LEU A 350 -25.67 9.93 7.79
C LEU A 350 -25.84 8.71 6.88
N LEU A 351 -25.25 8.75 5.67
CA LEU A 351 -25.26 7.61 4.75
C LEU A 351 -24.56 6.39 5.36
N GLN A 352 -23.38 6.58 5.95
CA GLN A 352 -22.62 5.51 6.60
C GLN A 352 -23.36 4.91 7.79
N ASN A 353 -24.07 5.73 8.58
CA ASN A 353 -24.91 5.23 9.68
C ASN A 353 -26.09 4.40 9.19
N LYS A 354 -26.71 4.78 8.06
CA LYS A 354 -27.78 4.01 7.43
C LYS A 354 -27.27 2.66 6.90
N ALA A 355 -26.10 2.64 6.28
CA ALA A 355 -25.50 1.43 5.69
C ALA A 355 -25.19 0.33 6.72
N SER A 356 -24.82 0.69 7.96
CA SER A 356 -24.58 -0.27 9.06
C SER A 356 -25.81 -1.09 9.47
N SER A 357 -27.00 -0.78 8.94
CA SER A 357 -28.28 -1.42 9.27
C SER A 357 -28.68 -2.58 8.33
N ASN A 358 -27.72 -3.27 7.69
CA ASN A 358 -27.95 -4.43 6.78
C ASN A 358 -28.73 -4.13 5.48
N SER A 359 -28.77 -2.89 4.99
CA SER A 359 -29.34 -2.59 3.66
C SER A 359 -28.24 -2.43 2.62
N GLU A 360 -28.24 -3.25 1.55
CA GLU A 360 -27.37 -3.15 0.35
C GLU A 360 -27.53 -1.84 -0.47
N GLY A 361 -28.26 -0.86 0.06
CA GLY A 361 -28.52 0.40 -0.62
C GLY A 361 -27.30 1.31 -0.64
N ASN A 362 -27.09 1.95 -1.77
CA ASN A 362 -26.12 3.02 -1.98
C ASN A 362 -24.63 2.68 -1.90
N ARG A 363 -24.27 1.45 -2.33
CA ARG A 363 -22.89 0.95 -2.38
C ARG A 363 -21.97 1.86 -3.21
N GLN A 364 -22.44 2.39 -4.33
CA GLN A 364 -21.63 3.21 -5.24
C GLN A 364 -21.26 4.55 -4.59
N LEU A 365 -22.20 5.20 -3.88
CA LEU A 365 -21.88 6.40 -3.10
C LEU A 365 -20.85 6.11 -2.01
N ILE A 366 -20.98 4.98 -1.31
CA ILE A 366 -20.03 4.58 -0.26
C ILE A 366 -18.63 4.38 -0.85
N THR A 367 -18.50 3.62 -1.94
CA THR A 367 -17.21 3.40 -2.63
C THR A 367 -16.60 4.71 -3.14
N LEU A 368 -17.41 5.62 -3.70
CA LEU A 368 -16.95 6.94 -4.12
C LEU A 368 -16.41 7.72 -2.91
N PHE A 369 -17.13 7.70 -1.79
CA PHE A 369 -16.78 8.47 -0.60
C PHE A 369 -15.56 7.93 0.17
N GLU A 370 -15.33 6.62 0.13
CA GLU A 370 -14.15 5.97 0.70
C GLU A 370 -12.86 6.36 -0.04
N LYS A 371 -12.92 6.48 -1.36
CA LYS A 371 -11.76 6.81 -2.23
C LYS A 371 -11.83 8.21 -2.82
N THR A 372 -12.55 9.14 -2.18
CA THR A 372 -12.80 10.53 -2.67
C THR A 372 -11.50 11.21 -3.12
N TYR A 373 -10.46 11.14 -2.29
CA TYR A 373 -9.15 11.74 -2.55
C TYR A 373 -8.46 11.22 -3.82
N ILE A 374 -8.76 9.98 -4.26
CA ILE A 374 -8.24 9.42 -5.51
C ILE A 374 -8.98 10.03 -6.71
N TYR A 375 -10.31 10.16 -6.63
CA TYR A 375 -11.12 10.73 -7.72
C TYR A 375 -10.89 12.25 -7.88
N GLU A 376 -10.54 12.96 -6.82
CA GLU A 376 -10.15 14.38 -6.88
C GLU A 376 -8.83 14.60 -7.65
N ILE A 377 -7.94 13.61 -7.68
CA ILE A 377 -6.62 13.71 -8.35
C ILE A 377 -6.53 12.90 -9.64
N MET A 378 -7.58 12.17 -10.02
CA MET A 378 -7.59 11.32 -11.22
C MET A 378 -7.38 12.14 -12.50
N GLU A 379 -7.78 13.42 -12.52
CA GLU A 379 -7.55 14.35 -13.63
C GLU A 379 -6.05 14.55 -13.96
N LEU A 380 -5.15 14.20 -13.03
CA LEU A 380 -3.70 14.29 -13.17
C LEU A 380 -3.10 13.03 -13.81
N LEU A 381 -3.85 11.92 -13.91
CA LEU A 381 -3.34 10.67 -14.45
C LEU A 381 -2.84 10.81 -15.90
N PRO A 382 -3.58 11.43 -16.84
CA PRO A 382 -3.08 11.63 -18.21
C PRO A 382 -1.76 12.42 -18.26
N ASP A 383 -1.62 13.46 -17.43
CA ASP A 383 -0.40 14.26 -17.33
C ASP A 383 0.80 13.40 -16.86
N ILE A 384 0.56 12.48 -15.92
CA ILE A 384 1.58 11.54 -15.43
C ILE A 384 1.94 10.50 -16.50
N ILE A 385 0.98 10.00 -17.28
CA ILE A 385 1.26 9.07 -18.37
C ILE A 385 2.05 9.76 -19.49
N GLU A 386 1.77 11.03 -19.80
CA GLU A 386 2.57 11.81 -20.73
C GLU A 386 3.99 12.01 -20.20
N PHE A 387 4.13 12.34 -18.91
CA PHE A 387 5.43 12.44 -18.23
C PHE A 387 6.23 11.13 -18.36
N GLN A 388 5.58 9.98 -18.10
CA GLN A 388 6.20 8.65 -18.29
C GLN A 388 6.58 8.40 -19.75
N SER A 389 5.75 8.83 -20.71
CA SER A 389 6.02 8.62 -22.14
C SER A 389 7.23 9.42 -22.62
N ILE A 390 7.43 10.64 -22.12
CA ILE A 390 8.61 11.46 -22.41
C ILE A 390 9.86 10.80 -21.83
N LEU A 391 9.82 10.36 -20.56
CA LEU A 391 10.94 9.66 -19.94
C LEU A 391 11.25 8.34 -20.64
N TYR A 392 10.23 7.57 -21.00
CA TYR A 392 10.39 6.33 -21.76
C TYR A 392 11.10 6.58 -23.09
N LYS A 393 10.72 7.62 -23.82
CA LYS A 393 11.34 7.96 -25.12
C LYS A 393 12.84 8.23 -25.02
N HIS A 394 13.28 8.91 -23.96
CA HIS A 394 14.66 9.41 -23.87
C HIS A 394 15.57 8.59 -22.97
N LEU A 395 15.00 7.94 -21.96
CA LEU A 395 15.79 7.22 -20.96
C LEU A 395 15.70 5.72 -21.13
N ASN A 396 14.67 5.14 -21.76
CA ASN A 396 14.50 3.68 -21.78
C ASN A 396 15.75 3.02 -22.37
N PHE A 397 16.29 2.04 -21.65
CA PHE A 397 17.55 1.36 -21.98
C PHE A 397 18.83 2.20 -21.93
N GLN A 398 18.79 3.45 -21.43
CA GLN A 398 19.96 4.35 -21.37
C GLN A 398 20.65 4.38 -20.00
N LEU A 399 19.96 4.00 -18.92
CA LEU A 399 20.49 4.06 -17.56
C LEU A 399 20.58 2.64 -16.98
N ASP A 400 21.69 2.37 -16.29
CA ASP A 400 21.83 1.24 -15.36
C ASP A 400 21.14 1.57 -14.02
N LYS A 401 20.89 0.53 -13.20
CA LYS A 401 20.17 0.72 -11.91
C LYS A 401 20.92 1.65 -10.96
N ALA A 402 22.24 1.54 -10.87
CA ALA A 402 23.05 2.34 -9.94
C ALA A 402 23.06 3.82 -10.35
N THR A 403 23.28 4.11 -11.62
CA THR A 403 23.27 5.46 -12.20
C THR A 403 21.89 6.10 -12.07
N SER A 404 20.81 5.35 -12.25
CA SER A 404 19.45 5.86 -12.07
C SER A 404 19.15 6.31 -10.62
N ARG A 405 19.79 5.68 -9.63
CA ARG A 405 19.62 6.02 -8.21
C ARG A 405 20.46 7.23 -7.80
N GLN A 406 21.52 7.52 -8.53
CA GLN A 406 22.39 8.70 -8.31
C GLN A 406 21.95 9.92 -9.13
N THR A 407 21.25 9.70 -10.24
CA THR A 407 20.77 10.77 -11.12
C THR A 407 19.46 11.35 -10.60
N THR A 408 19.41 12.67 -10.39
CA THR A 408 18.20 13.37 -9.92
C THR A 408 17.31 13.79 -11.08
N LEU A 409 16.01 14.01 -10.83
CA LEU A 409 15.08 14.56 -11.83
C LEU A 409 15.58 15.91 -12.38
N LYS A 410 16.16 16.77 -11.52
CA LYS A 410 16.75 18.04 -11.95
C LYS A 410 17.84 17.86 -13.01
N SER A 411 18.75 16.90 -12.82
CA SER A 411 19.80 16.58 -13.80
C SER A 411 19.21 16.07 -15.12
N VAL A 412 18.16 15.24 -15.04
CA VAL A 412 17.44 14.77 -16.25
C VAL A 412 16.81 15.94 -17.00
N LEU A 413 16.19 16.89 -16.30
CA LEU A 413 15.58 18.08 -16.93
C LEU A 413 16.61 18.95 -17.66
N GLU A 414 17.84 19.03 -17.15
CA GLU A 414 18.94 19.79 -17.76
C GLU A 414 19.58 19.08 -18.96
N THR A 415 19.50 17.74 -19.01
CA THR A 415 20.11 16.91 -20.08
C THR A 415 19.17 16.62 -21.25
N LEU A 416 17.85 16.71 -21.05
CA LEU A 416 16.87 16.48 -22.11
C LEU A 416 16.87 17.59 -23.18
N PRO A 417 16.45 17.27 -24.42
CA PRO A 417 16.22 18.29 -25.45
C PRO A 417 15.26 19.38 -24.95
N VAL A 418 15.54 20.65 -25.29
CA VAL A 418 14.85 21.84 -24.73
C VAL A 418 13.33 21.70 -24.71
N ASP A 419 12.72 21.22 -25.79
CA ASP A 419 11.26 21.07 -25.88
C ASP A 419 10.72 19.97 -24.96
N SER A 420 11.41 18.82 -24.90
CA SER A 420 11.05 17.71 -24.01
C SER A 420 11.27 18.08 -22.55
N GLY A 421 12.38 18.75 -22.23
CA GLY A 421 12.69 19.23 -20.88
C GLY A 421 11.67 20.25 -20.39
N LYS A 422 11.29 21.24 -21.21
CA LYS A 422 10.23 22.22 -20.86
C LYS A 422 8.88 21.54 -20.62
N ARG A 423 8.48 20.60 -21.49
CA ARG A 423 7.21 19.88 -21.34
C ARG A 423 7.20 19.03 -20.08
N LEU A 424 8.25 18.23 -19.87
CA LEU A 424 8.40 17.40 -18.67
C LEU A 424 8.39 18.24 -17.38
N ASN A 425 9.06 19.41 -17.40
CA ASN A 425 9.08 20.34 -16.28
C ASN A 425 7.69 20.90 -15.93
N GLY A 426 6.80 21.07 -16.93
CA GLY A 426 5.43 21.48 -16.71
C GLY A 426 4.52 20.39 -16.13
N LEU A 427 4.89 19.11 -16.30
CA LEU A 427 4.09 17.94 -15.87
C LEU A 427 4.51 17.40 -14.50
N LYS A 428 5.71 17.74 -14.00
CA LYS A 428 6.27 17.17 -12.76
C LYS A 428 5.42 17.41 -11.51
N GLU A 429 4.69 18.52 -11.44
CA GLU A 429 3.86 18.84 -10.27
C GLU A 429 2.71 17.83 -10.11
N SER A 430 2.21 17.28 -11.21
CA SER A 430 1.15 16.25 -11.20
C SER A 430 1.63 14.99 -10.47
N ILE A 431 2.82 14.48 -10.78
CA ILE A 431 3.36 13.29 -10.11
C ILE A 431 3.71 13.56 -8.64
N PHE A 432 4.23 14.76 -8.31
CA PHE A 432 4.52 15.13 -6.92
C PHE A 432 3.26 15.17 -6.07
N LYS A 433 2.19 15.81 -6.59
CA LYS A 433 0.91 15.91 -5.89
C LYS A 433 0.30 14.52 -5.65
N VAL A 434 0.28 13.67 -6.68
CA VAL A 434 -0.27 12.31 -6.56
C VAL A 434 0.55 11.46 -5.57
N TRP A 435 1.88 11.50 -5.65
CA TRP A 435 2.74 10.83 -4.67
C TRP A 435 2.46 11.30 -3.24
N ASN A 436 2.41 12.60 -3.03
CA ASN A 436 2.28 13.16 -1.69
C ASN A 436 0.94 12.81 -1.03
N ILE A 437 -0.12 12.64 -1.82
CA ILE A 437 -1.44 12.22 -1.34
C ILE A 437 -1.47 10.70 -1.11
N LEU A 438 -0.95 9.90 -2.04
CA LEU A 438 -1.13 8.43 -2.04
C LEU A 438 0.01 7.65 -1.34
N ARG A 439 1.16 8.25 -1.02
CA ARG A 439 2.32 7.53 -0.43
C ARG A 439 1.99 6.76 0.84
N SER A 440 1.06 7.28 1.65
CA SER A 440 0.65 6.59 2.88
C SER A 440 -0.21 5.36 2.59
N ASP A 441 -1.06 5.40 1.56
CA ASP A 441 -1.84 4.24 1.13
C ASP A 441 -0.94 3.20 0.46
N LEU A 442 0.06 3.68 -0.30
CA LEU A 442 1.09 2.84 -0.88
C LEU A 442 1.93 2.14 0.18
N LYS A 443 2.32 2.82 1.27
CA LYS A 443 3.03 2.21 2.41
C LYS A 443 2.20 1.08 3.04
N ASN A 444 0.89 1.28 3.15
CA ASN A 444 -0.02 0.28 3.74
C ASN A 444 -0.47 -0.78 2.73
N HIS A 445 -0.09 -0.65 1.46
CA HIS A 445 -0.37 -1.64 0.43
C HIS A 445 0.39 -2.93 0.73
N GLY A 446 -0.25 -4.08 0.56
CA GLY A 446 0.31 -5.39 0.93
C GLY A 446 1.67 -5.70 0.32
N LEU A 447 2.03 -5.07 -0.80
CA LEU A 447 3.34 -5.20 -1.46
C LEU A 447 4.48 -4.50 -0.70
N PHE A 448 4.22 -3.39 0.01
CA PHE A 448 5.27 -2.52 0.58
C PHE A 448 5.22 -2.41 2.10
N GLN A 449 4.17 -2.92 2.74
CA GLN A 449 3.93 -2.78 4.18
C GLN A 449 5.08 -3.26 5.08
N ARG A 450 5.90 -4.21 4.60
CA ARG A 450 7.04 -4.78 5.34
C ARG A 450 8.40 -4.22 4.91
N GLU A 451 8.42 -3.27 3.99
CA GLU A 451 9.66 -2.73 3.44
C GLU A 451 10.28 -1.72 4.41
N LYS A 452 11.45 -2.08 4.95
CA LYS A 452 12.15 -1.26 5.95
C LYS A 452 12.52 0.13 5.43
N ASN A 453 12.77 0.26 4.13
CA ASN A 453 13.28 1.46 3.48
C ASN A 453 12.24 2.17 2.60
N PHE A 454 10.95 2.10 2.96
CA PHE A 454 9.90 2.78 2.21
C PHE A 454 10.16 4.30 2.18
N PRO A 455 10.13 4.95 0.99
CA PRO A 455 10.42 6.37 0.84
C PRO A 455 9.23 7.24 1.33
N GLY A 456 9.09 7.43 2.65
CA GLY A 456 7.96 8.17 3.24
C GLY A 456 7.96 9.69 3.05
N ASN A 457 8.99 10.25 2.41
CA ASN A 457 9.20 11.70 2.29
C ASN A 457 8.39 12.32 1.14
N GLU A 458 8.30 13.65 1.14
CA GLU A 458 7.68 14.39 0.02
C GLU A 458 8.56 14.32 -1.23
N MET A 459 7.92 14.04 -2.37
CA MET A 459 8.61 13.97 -3.66
C MET A 459 8.89 15.37 -4.19
N ASN A 460 10.10 15.58 -4.70
CA ASN A 460 10.57 16.84 -5.27
C ASN A 460 11.65 16.60 -6.34
N GLU A 461 12.13 17.67 -6.98
CA GLU A 461 13.09 17.60 -8.10
C GLU A 461 14.46 16.97 -7.77
N ASN A 462 14.82 16.89 -6.48
CA ASN A 462 16.08 16.28 -6.05
C ASN A 462 15.96 14.76 -5.86
N TRP A 463 14.78 14.19 -6.08
CA TRP A 463 14.59 12.75 -5.98
C TRP A 463 15.35 12.00 -7.08
N PRO A 464 15.86 10.79 -6.78
CA PRO A 464 16.43 9.92 -7.79
C PRO A 464 15.41 9.59 -8.87
N ILE A 465 15.85 9.60 -10.14
CA ILE A 465 14.96 9.28 -11.26
C ILE A 465 14.45 7.83 -11.17
N SER A 466 15.15 6.93 -10.47
CA SER A 466 14.71 5.55 -10.23
C SER A 466 13.30 5.42 -9.64
N PHE A 467 12.84 6.38 -8.82
CA PHE A 467 11.48 6.40 -8.25
C PHE A 467 10.43 6.99 -9.19
N LEU A 468 10.85 7.71 -10.24
CA LEU A 468 9.98 8.34 -11.23
C LEU A 468 9.86 7.54 -12.52
N LEU A 469 10.50 6.36 -12.61
CA LEU A 469 10.43 5.46 -13.77
C LEU A 469 9.59 4.24 -13.39
N SER A 470 8.42 4.05 -14.00
CA SER A 470 7.61 2.86 -13.72
C SER A 470 8.34 1.61 -14.22
N SER A 471 8.68 0.69 -13.30
CA SER A 471 9.41 -0.56 -13.61
C SER A 471 8.81 -1.74 -12.85
N ASP A 472 9.06 -2.95 -13.36
CA ASP A 472 8.70 -4.21 -12.69
C ASP A 472 9.64 -4.54 -11.52
N SER A 473 10.80 -3.89 -11.43
CA SER A 473 11.83 -4.14 -10.41
C SER A 473 12.36 -2.86 -9.76
N GLY A 474 13.04 -3.00 -8.62
CA GLY A 474 13.69 -1.89 -7.91
C GLY A 474 12.73 -0.80 -7.40
N ASP A 475 13.23 0.44 -7.38
CA ASP A 475 12.50 1.63 -6.91
C ASP A 475 11.31 1.98 -7.83
N GLY A 476 11.36 1.60 -9.10
CA GLY A 476 10.30 1.93 -10.07
C GLY A 476 8.95 1.25 -9.81
N ARG A 477 8.93 0.24 -8.94
CA ARG A 477 7.72 -0.47 -8.52
C ARG A 477 6.74 0.42 -7.76
N TYR A 478 7.24 1.43 -7.04
CA TYR A 478 6.37 2.34 -6.27
C TYR A 478 5.44 3.12 -7.20
N LEU A 479 6.00 3.73 -8.24
CA LEU A 479 5.22 4.49 -9.22
C LEU A 479 4.28 3.59 -10.00
N LYS A 480 4.75 2.41 -10.43
CA LYS A 480 3.90 1.43 -11.14
C LYS A 480 2.67 1.06 -10.29
N THR A 481 2.87 0.67 -9.04
CA THR A 481 1.77 0.30 -8.14
C THR A 481 0.82 1.47 -7.88
N LEU A 482 1.36 2.69 -7.73
CA LEU A 482 0.55 3.89 -7.58
C LEU A 482 -0.37 4.13 -8.80
N LEU A 483 0.14 3.97 -10.02
CA LEU A 483 -0.67 4.08 -11.24
C LEU A 483 -1.74 2.99 -11.33
N VAL A 484 -1.40 1.77 -10.92
CA VAL A 484 -2.35 0.65 -10.84
C VAL A 484 -3.46 0.93 -9.82
N LEU A 485 -3.14 1.51 -8.66
CA LEU A 485 -4.13 1.88 -7.64
C LEU A 485 -5.16 2.88 -8.18
N MET A 486 -4.70 3.92 -8.88
CA MET A 486 -5.58 4.90 -9.52
C MET A 486 -6.48 4.25 -10.58
N ALA A 487 -5.89 3.48 -11.50
CA ALA A 487 -6.64 2.78 -12.55
C ALA A 487 -7.67 1.79 -11.97
N THR A 488 -7.31 1.08 -10.90
CA THR A 488 -8.19 0.12 -10.21
C THR A 488 -9.37 0.83 -9.56
N ALA A 489 -9.15 1.96 -8.88
CA ALA A 489 -10.24 2.74 -8.26
C ALA A 489 -11.28 3.19 -9.29
N GLN A 490 -10.85 3.70 -10.45
CA GLN A 490 -11.76 4.05 -11.55
C GLN A 490 -12.50 2.82 -12.08
N ASN A 491 -11.79 1.73 -12.38
CA ASN A 491 -12.38 0.53 -12.96
C ASN A 491 -13.42 -0.12 -12.05
N GLU A 492 -13.18 -0.17 -10.73
CA GLU A 492 -14.11 -0.70 -9.73
C GLU A 492 -15.41 0.14 -9.66
N LEU A 493 -15.29 1.46 -9.67
CA LEU A 493 -16.44 2.36 -9.62
C LEU A 493 -17.27 2.28 -10.90
N LEU A 494 -16.62 2.25 -12.08
CA LEU A 494 -17.32 2.09 -13.36
C LEU A 494 -18.01 0.73 -13.48
N GLY A 495 -17.36 -0.34 -13.02
CA GLY A 495 -17.98 -1.67 -12.94
C GLY A 495 -19.25 -1.65 -12.09
N SER A 496 -19.18 -1.01 -10.92
CA SER A 496 -20.32 -0.88 -10.00
C SER A 496 -21.42 0.03 -10.54
N TYR A 497 -21.09 1.06 -11.33
CA TYR A 497 -22.05 1.91 -12.03
C TYR A 497 -22.77 1.16 -13.16
N LYS A 498 -22.05 0.33 -13.92
CA LYS A 498 -22.64 -0.50 -14.98
C LYS A 498 -23.76 -1.39 -14.45
N GLU A 499 -23.55 -1.99 -13.26
CA GLU A 499 -24.54 -2.78 -12.55
C GLU A 499 -25.77 -1.93 -12.16
N LEU A 500 -25.54 -0.77 -11.55
CA LEU A 500 -26.60 0.16 -11.10
C LEU A 500 -27.45 0.68 -12.27
N ALA A 501 -26.81 1.11 -13.36
CA ALA A 501 -27.48 1.67 -14.54
C ALA A 501 -27.99 0.58 -15.51
N THR A 502 -27.76 -0.70 -15.24
CA THR A 502 -28.15 -1.83 -16.10
C THR A 502 -27.72 -1.66 -17.56
N LEU A 503 -26.51 -1.14 -17.78
CA LEU A 503 -26.03 -0.83 -19.13
C LEU A 503 -25.84 -2.13 -19.95
N PRO A 504 -26.45 -2.23 -21.15
CA PRO A 504 -26.41 -3.45 -21.95
C PRO A 504 -25.05 -3.70 -22.62
N THR A 505 -24.29 -2.64 -22.89
CA THR A 505 -23.01 -2.70 -23.59
C THR A 505 -21.84 -2.82 -22.60
N PRO A 506 -20.76 -3.54 -22.96
CA PRO A 506 -19.53 -3.50 -22.19
C PRO A 506 -18.93 -2.08 -22.21
N LEU A 507 -18.28 -1.71 -21.12
CA LEU A 507 -17.54 -0.45 -21.03
C LEU A 507 -16.32 -0.51 -21.96
N ILE A 508 -16.01 0.61 -22.61
CA ILE A 508 -14.84 0.73 -23.48
C ILE A 508 -13.59 0.68 -22.60
N LYS A 509 -12.60 -0.11 -23.01
CA LYS A 509 -11.30 -0.20 -22.34
C LYS A 509 -10.26 0.51 -23.23
N LYS A 510 -9.51 1.46 -22.66
CA LYS A 510 -8.48 2.23 -23.34
C LYS A 510 -7.09 1.95 -22.78
N GLU A 511 -6.09 2.07 -23.65
CA GLU A 511 -4.69 2.05 -23.23
C GLU A 511 -4.31 3.35 -22.53
N CYS A 512 -3.37 3.30 -21.59
CA CYS A 512 -2.93 4.44 -20.80
C CYS A 512 -2.44 5.60 -21.67
N ARG A 513 -1.78 5.31 -22.79
CA ARG A 513 -1.22 6.33 -23.70
C ARG A 513 -2.28 7.11 -24.48
N GLU A 514 -3.49 6.55 -24.57
CA GLU A 514 -4.62 7.15 -25.29
C GLU A 514 -5.55 7.93 -24.35
N LEU A 515 -5.26 7.93 -23.04
CA LEU A 515 -6.10 8.58 -22.05
C LEU A 515 -6.05 10.09 -22.19
N ASP A 516 -7.22 10.70 -22.17
CA ASP A 516 -7.40 12.13 -21.99
C ASP A 516 -8.14 12.44 -20.67
N LYS A 517 -8.36 13.75 -20.41
CA LYS A 517 -9.10 14.17 -19.22
C LYS A 517 -10.59 13.83 -19.26
N SER A 518 -11.15 13.57 -20.43
CA SER A 518 -12.55 13.17 -20.60
C SER A 518 -12.79 11.70 -20.27
N ASP A 519 -11.76 10.86 -20.41
CA ASP A 519 -11.78 9.42 -20.13
C ASP A 519 -11.74 9.07 -18.63
N VAL A 520 -11.28 9.99 -17.80
CA VAL A 520 -11.09 9.78 -16.36
C VAL A 520 -12.23 10.37 -15.52
N ILE A 521 -12.53 9.73 -14.39
CA ILE A 521 -13.53 10.24 -13.44
C ILE A 521 -12.95 11.46 -12.73
N ILE A 522 -13.60 12.61 -12.88
CA ILE A 522 -13.27 13.83 -12.15
C ILE A 522 -14.41 14.08 -11.18
N TYR A 523 -14.11 14.08 -9.89
CA TYR A 523 -15.11 14.30 -8.85
C TYR A 523 -14.67 15.40 -7.89
N ARG A 524 -15.53 16.41 -7.72
CA ARG A 524 -15.37 17.53 -6.78
C ARG A 524 -16.61 17.60 -5.90
N PRO A 525 -16.52 17.23 -4.60
CA PRO A 525 -17.70 17.14 -3.72
C PRO A 525 -18.57 18.40 -3.67
N GLU A 526 -17.97 19.59 -3.66
CA GLU A 526 -18.70 20.85 -3.60
C GLU A 526 -19.40 21.21 -4.93
N GLU A 527 -18.88 20.78 -6.07
CA GLU A 527 -19.43 21.08 -7.40
C GLU A 527 -20.45 20.03 -7.84
N ASP A 528 -20.14 18.74 -7.65
CA ASP A 528 -20.91 17.65 -8.23
C ASP A 528 -22.00 17.13 -7.29
N LEU A 529 -21.70 17.00 -5.99
CA LEU A 529 -22.64 16.40 -5.04
C LEU A 529 -23.56 17.45 -4.43
N LYS A 530 -23.04 18.59 -3.99
CA LYS A 530 -23.81 19.60 -3.24
C LYS A 530 -25.08 20.06 -3.95
N PRO A 531 -25.10 20.36 -5.27
CA PRO A 531 -26.33 20.73 -5.96
C PRO A 531 -27.38 19.61 -5.99
N LEU A 532 -26.94 18.36 -6.15
CA LEU A 532 -27.81 17.19 -6.12
C LEU A 532 -28.43 16.99 -4.74
N VAL A 533 -27.61 17.16 -3.70
CA VAL A 533 -28.09 17.07 -2.32
C VAL A 533 -29.15 18.13 -2.05
N TYR A 534 -28.94 19.39 -2.41
CA TYR A 534 -29.97 20.43 -2.25
C TYR A 534 -31.26 20.15 -3.02
N ARG A 535 -31.15 19.55 -4.22
CA ARG A 535 -32.31 19.24 -5.07
C ARG A 535 -33.12 18.04 -4.58
N TYR A 536 -32.44 17.02 -4.06
CA TYR A 536 -33.04 15.74 -3.64
C TYR A 536 -33.05 15.59 -2.12
N SER A 537 -33.26 16.70 -1.40
CA SER A 537 -33.46 16.73 0.05
C SER A 537 -34.73 17.48 0.43
N ASP A 538 -35.47 16.93 1.39
CA ASP A 538 -36.61 17.60 2.00
C ASP A 538 -36.20 18.28 3.31
N PHE A 539 -36.38 19.60 3.37
CA PHE A 539 -36.08 20.41 4.56
C PHE A 539 -37.34 20.62 5.39
N SER A 540 -37.26 20.41 6.71
CA SER A 540 -38.37 20.76 7.59
C SER A 540 -38.49 22.28 7.73
N ILE A 541 -39.71 22.78 7.48
CA ILE A 541 -40.09 24.19 7.68
C ILE A 541 -40.68 24.45 9.07
N ARG A 542 -40.83 23.41 9.90
CA ARG A 542 -41.41 23.53 11.25
C ARG A 542 -40.45 24.24 12.20
N CYS A 543 -41.02 25.02 13.12
CA CYS A 543 -40.29 25.71 14.18
C CYS A 543 -39.47 24.72 15.02
N GLY A 544 -38.20 25.03 15.29
CA GLY A 544 -37.29 24.14 16.03
C GLY A 544 -36.88 22.88 15.27
N GLU A 545 -37.32 22.70 14.02
CA GLU A 545 -37.02 21.54 13.17
C GLU A 545 -36.12 21.87 11.97
N GLY A 546 -35.57 23.09 11.91
CA GLY A 546 -34.74 23.53 10.78
C GLY A 546 -33.48 22.71 10.48
N ARG A 547 -33.19 21.71 11.31
CA ARG A 547 -32.05 20.81 11.20
C ARG A 547 -32.42 19.43 10.64
N PHE A 548 -33.71 19.12 10.55
CA PHE A 548 -34.19 17.84 10.01
C PHE A 548 -34.22 17.92 8.49
N VAL A 549 -33.35 17.12 7.87
CA VAL A 549 -33.23 16.98 6.43
C VAL A 549 -33.41 15.51 6.09
N THR A 550 -34.36 15.22 5.19
CA THR A 550 -34.55 13.86 4.66
C THR A 550 -33.87 13.77 3.30
N TYR A 551 -32.90 12.86 3.17
CA TYR A 551 -32.14 12.67 1.94
C TYR A 551 -32.74 11.55 1.08
N HIS A 552 -33.00 11.85 -0.20
CA HIS A 552 -33.37 10.84 -1.19
C HIS A 552 -32.12 10.21 -1.80
N TYR A 553 -31.45 9.35 -1.02
CA TYR A 553 -30.14 8.77 -1.37
C TYR A 553 -30.11 8.09 -2.74
N ASP A 554 -31.14 7.32 -3.10
CA ASP A 554 -31.19 6.58 -4.38
C ASP A 554 -31.21 7.53 -5.58
N ASN A 555 -31.93 8.65 -5.46
CA ASN A 555 -31.97 9.69 -6.50
C ASN A 555 -30.62 10.40 -6.59
N ILE A 556 -29.99 10.70 -5.45
CA ILE A 556 -28.67 11.35 -5.40
C ILE A 556 -27.61 10.42 -6.00
N GLU A 557 -27.60 9.15 -5.63
CA GLU A 557 -26.67 8.15 -6.16
C GLU A 557 -26.80 7.99 -7.66
N THR A 558 -28.02 7.72 -8.14
CA THR A 558 -28.25 7.51 -9.57
C THR A 558 -27.78 8.72 -10.38
N ARG A 559 -28.15 9.94 -9.94
CA ARG A 559 -27.80 11.17 -10.65
C ARG A 559 -26.33 11.54 -10.55
N LEU A 560 -25.70 11.31 -9.41
CA LEU A 560 -24.28 11.56 -9.25
C LEU A 560 -23.46 10.59 -10.09
N MET A 561 -23.79 9.29 -10.05
CA MET A 561 -23.09 8.27 -10.83
C MET A 561 -23.28 8.51 -12.34
N GLU A 562 -24.49 8.85 -12.78
CA GLU A 562 -24.73 9.30 -14.16
C GLU A 562 -23.84 10.51 -14.52
N HIS A 563 -23.68 11.50 -13.63
CA HIS A 563 -22.87 12.68 -13.92
C HIS A 563 -21.36 12.38 -13.97
N VAL A 564 -20.83 11.58 -13.03
CA VAL A 564 -19.38 11.37 -12.89
C VAL A 564 -18.85 10.18 -13.70
N CYS A 565 -19.67 9.16 -13.95
CA CYS A 565 -19.26 7.92 -14.62
C CYS A 565 -19.69 7.83 -16.09
N PHE A 566 -20.63 8.68 -16.55
CA PHE A 566 -21.07 8.61 -17.95
C PHE A 566 -19.93 8.94 -18.92
N ASP A 567 -19.86 8.15 -19.99
CA ASP A 567 -18.86 8.23 -21.06
C ASP A 567 -17.40 8.07 -20.60
N LYS A 568 -17.17 7.45 -19.43
CA LYS A 568 -15.83 7.12 -18.93
C LYS A 568 -15.38 5.74 -19.38
N CYS A 569 -14.07 5.58 -19.54
CA CYS A 569 -13.46 4.34 -20.02
C CYS A 569 -12.80 3.55 -18.89
N LEU A 570 -12.76 2.23 -19.03
CA LEU A 570 -11.88 1.38 -18.24
C LEU A 570 -10.44 1.61 -18.67
N ILE A 571 -9.53 1.65 -17.70
CA ILE A 571 -8.10 1.84 -17.94
C ILE A 571 -7.41 0.47 -18.01
N ASP A 572 -6.65 0.23 -19.07
CA ASP A 572 -5.84 -0.98 -19.18
C ASP A 572 -4.54 -0.89 -18.35
N THR A 573 -4.54 -1.49 -17.17
CA THR A 573 -3.35 -1.56 -16.30
C THR A 573 -2.16 -2.27 -16.94
N ALA A 574 -2.38 -3.15 -17.93
CA ALA A 574 -1.30 -3.82 -18.64
C ALA A 574 -0.55 -2.88 -19.62
N SER A 575 -1.16 -1.75 -19.98
CA SER A 575 -0.61 -0.76 -20.92
C SER A 575 0.19 0.36 -20.25
N ILE A 576 0.31 0.33 -18.92
CA ILE A 576 1.17 1.26 -18.17
C ILE A 576 2.61 1.13 -18.71
N PRO A 577 3.29 2.23 -19.07
CA PRO A 577 4.67 2.17 -19.56
C PRO A 577 5.59 1.44 -18.57
N ILE A 578 6.42 0.52 -19.05
CA ILE A 578 7.40 -0.20 -18.23
C ILE A 578 8.79 0.14 -18.73
N TYR A 579 9.54 0.89 -17.93
CA TYR A 579 10.93 1.20 -18.13
C TYR A 579 11.81 0.00 -17.83
N ARG A 580 12.81 -0.21 -18.69
CA ARG A 580 13.83 -1.26 -18.52
C ARG A 580 15.22 -0.64 -18.46
N TYR A 581 16.00 -1.06 -17.47
CA TYR A 581 17.37 -0.60 -17.28
C TYR A 581 18.32 -1.27 -18.31
N GLN A 582 19.48 -0.65 -18.54
CA GLN A 582 20.53 -1.20 -19.40
C GLN A 582 21.04 -2.56 -18.89
N ASP A 583 21.01 -2.79 -17.58
CA ASP A 583 21.47 -4.06 -17.01
C ASP A 583 20.42 -5.17 -17.15
N GLU A 584 19.13 -4.82 -17.13
CA GLU A 584 18.01 -5.78 -17.28
C GLU A 584 17.88 -6.30 -18.71
N ILE A 585 18.44 -5.56 -19.66
CA ILE A 585 18.58 -5.96 -21.06
C ILE A 585 19.44 -7.22 -21.20
N ARG A 586 20.39 -7.45 -20.29
CA ARG A 586 21.52 -8.35 -20.53
C ARG A 586 21.18 -9.83 -20.35
N GLY A 587 20.02 -10.19 -19.81
CA GLY A 587 19.76 -11.56 -19.34
C GLY A 587 19.52 -12.65 -20.39
N THR A 588 18.25 -12.88 -20.68
CA THR A 588 17.77 -14.15 -21.27
C THR A 588 16.76 -13.91 -22.38
N ASP A 589 15.91 -12.89 -22.23
CA ASP A 589 14.86 -12.55 -23.18
C ASP A 589 15.37 -12.20 -24.58
N ARG A 590 16.53 -11.53 -24.70
CA ARG A 590 17.10 -11.15 -26.01
C ARG A 590 17.53 -12.37 -26.81
N PHE A 591 18.31 -13.25 -26.19
CA PHE A 591 18.76 -14.48 -26.83
C PHE A 591 17.59 -15.39 -27.16
N LEU A 592 16.59 -15.49 -26.29
CA LEU A 592 15.36 -16.24 -26.56
C LEU A 592 14.56 -15.66 -27.73
N ASN A 593 14.38 -14.35 -27.78
CA ASN A 593 13.64 -13.70 -28.87
C ASN A 593 14.41 -13.76 -30.19
N LEU A 594 15.75 -13.64 -30.15
CA LEU A 594 16.61 -13.84 -31.31
C LEU A 594 16.50 -15.28 -31.83
N SER A 595 16.67 -16.28 -30.97
CA SER A 595 16.58 -17.70 -31.31
C SER A 595 15.20 -18.12 -31.82
N ARG A 596 14.12 -17.47 -31.37
CA ARG A 596 12.76 -17.67 -31.90
C ARG A 596 12.59 -17.12 -33.31
N LYS A 597 13.32 -16.06 -33.68
CA LYS A 597 13.19 -15.39 -34.98
C LYS A 597 14.18 -15.90 -36.01
N MET A 598 15.36 -16.34 -35.57
CA MET A 598 16.41 -16.88 -36.42
C MET A 598 17.21 -17.96 -35.69
N LYS A 599 17.53 -19.04 -36.42
CA LYS A 599 18.34 -20.12 -35.87
C LYS A 599 19.75 -19.61 -35.57
N GLN A 600 20.18 -19.80 -34.33
CA GLN A 600 21.55 -19.52 -33.90
C GLN A 600 22.41 -20.79 -33.98
N VAL A 601 23.69 -20.63 -34.33
CA VAL A 601 24.69 -21.70 -34.50
C VAL A 601 25.94 -21.34 -33.70
N ALA A 602 26.54 -22.34 -33.06
CA ALA A 602 27.78 -22.17 -32.29
C ALA A 602 29.01 -22.07 -33.22
N ILE A 603 29.93 -21.18 -32.89
CA ILE A 603 31.24 -21.06 -33.55
C ILE A 603 32.18 -22.09 -32.92
N GLY A 604 32.96 -22.82 -33.72
CA GLY A 604 33.86 -23.86 -33.20
C GLY A 604 35.03 -23.30 -32.37
N PRO A 605 35.53 -23.99 -31.33
CA PRO A 605 36.59 -23.46 -30.46
C PRO A 605 37.88 -23.03 -31.20
N SER A 606 38.24 -23.72 -32.28
CA SER A 606 39.40 -23.37 -33.10
C SER A 606 39.21 -22.06 -33.88
N GLU A 607 38.01 -21.83 -34.40
CA GLU A 607 37.65 -20.61 -35.13
C GLU A 607 37.57 -19.42 -34.17
N GLN A 608 36.97 -19.63 -33.00
CA GLN A 608 36.92 -18.65 -31.92
C GLN A 608 38.34 -18.14 -31.57
N ARG A 609 39.29 -19.05 -31.34
CA ARG A 609 40.69 -18.67 -31.03
C ARG A 609 41.34 -17.84 -32.14
N GLN A 610 41.14 -18.21 -33.40
CA GLN A 610 41.70 -17.48 -34.54
C GLN A 610 41.10 -16.06 -34.62
N MET A 611 39.78 -15.91 -34.48
CA MET A 611 39.11 -14.61 -34.47
C MET A 611 39.60 -13.72 -33.32
N MET A 612 39.76 -14.29 -32.12
CA MET A 612 40.19 -13.53 -30.93
C MET A 612 41.68 -13.15 -30.94
N SER A 613 42.50 -13.88 -31.71
CA SER A 613 43.92 -13.56 -31.89
C SER A 613 44.17 -12.28 -32.71
N GLU A 614 43.21 -11.87 -33.54
CA GLU A 614 43.26 -10.63 -34.32
C GLU A 614 42.89 -9.38 -33.50
N LEU A 615 42.28 -9.56 -32.32
CA LEU A 615 41.91 -8.47 -31.42
C LEU A 615 43.04 -8.21 -30.42
N ILE A 616 43.73 -7.07 -30.56
CA ILE A 616 45.01 -6.76 -29.89
C ILE A 616 44.80 -6.25 -28.45
N GLY A 617 43.59 -5.79 -28.07
CA GLY A 617 43.34 -5.25 -26.72
C GLY A 617 41.88 -5.27 -26.25
N VAL A 618 41.69 -5.07 -24.95
CA VAL A 618 40.36 -5.07 -24.27
C VAL A 618 39.41 -4.04 -24.89
N HIS A 619 39.93 -2.90 -25.33
CA HIS A 619 39.14 -1.86 -25.99
C HIS A 619 38.51 -2.37 -27.29
N GLN A 620 39.29 -3.07 -28.14
CA GLN A 620 38.78 -3.62 -29.40
C GLN A 620 37.75 -4.74 -29.15
N VAL A 621 37.98 -5.59 -28.14
CA VAL A 621 37.00 -6.61 -27.72
C VAL A 621 35.71 -5.94 -27.23
N SER A 622 35.82 -4.87 -26.44
CA SER A 622 34.67 -4.13 -25.89
C SER A 622 33.87 -3.39 -26.96
N ASP A 623 34.54 -2.77 -27.93
CA ASP A 623 33.87 -2.14 -29.07
C ASP A 623 33.17 -3.17 -29.95
N THR A 624 33.84 -4.29 -30.22
CA THR A 624 33.25 -5.39 -31.02
C THR A 624 32.02 -5.97 -30.32
N LEU A 625 32.12 -6.23 -29.01
CA LEU A 625 31.01 -6.68 -28.19
C LEU A 625 29.85 -5.69 -28.21
N LYS A 626 30.12 -4.38 -28.12
CA LYS A 626 29.11 -3.33 -28.20
C LYS A 626 28.40 -3.33 -29.56
N GLY A 627 29.12 -3.55 -30.65
CA GLY A 627 28.53 -3.74 -31.98
C GLY A 627 27.55 -4.92 -32.00
N VAL A 628 27.98 -6.06 -31.45
CA VAL A 628 27.17 -7.29 -31.39
C VAL A 628 25.92 -7.08 -30.52
N GLU A 629 26.05 -6.43 -29.36
CA GLU A 629 24.93 -6.11 -28.47
C GLU A 629 23.88 -5.20 -29.14
N ILE A 630 24.33 -4.22 -29.93
CA ILE A 630 23.46 -3.34 -30.71
C ILE A 630 22.71 -4.17 -31.76
N ALA A 631 23.42 -4.97 -32.54
CA ALA A 631 22.82 -5.81 -33.59
C ALA A 631 21.80 -6.80 -33.02
N ILE A 632 22.14 -7.51 -31.94
CA ILE A 632 21.20 -8.39 -31.23
C ILE A 632 19.98 -7.62 -30.74
N GLY A 633 20.14 -6.38 -30.24
CA GLY A 633 19.05 -5.53 -29.80
C GLY A 633 18.01 -5.26 -30.91
N PHE A 634 18.47 -4.94 -32.12
CA PHE A 634 17.59 -4.74 -33.28
C PHE A 634 16.98 -6.07 -33.76
N LEU A 635 17.81 -7.09 -33.99
CA LEU A 635 17.39 -8.38 -34.54
C LEU A 635 16.45 -9.16 -33.61
N SER A 636 16.57 -8.98 -32.29
CA SER A 636 15.60 -9.53 -31.33
C SER A 636 14.19 -8.97 -31.55
N SER A 637 14.07 -7.77 -32.13
CA SER A 637 12.80 -7.09 -32.40
C SER A 637 12.33 -7.28 -33.85
N THR A 638 13.23 -7.27 -34.83
CA THR A 638 12.87 -7.32 -36.27
C THR A 638 13.04 -8.69 -36.91
N GLY A 639 13.89 -9.56 -36.36
CA GLY A 639 14.43 -10.70 -37.09
C GLY A 639 15.39 -10.26 -38.21
N GLY A 640 15.84 -11.20 -39.03
CA GLY A 640 16.78 -10.98 -40.12
C GLY A 640 17.11 -12.28 -40.88
N GLU A 641 17.88 -12.16 -41.97
CA GLU A 641 18.29 -13.30 -42.78
C GLU A 641 19.53 -13.99 -42.16
N PRO A 642 19.44 -15.27 -41.71
CA PRO A 642 20.51 -15.91 -40.95
C PRO A 642 21.84 -16.05 -41.70
N SER A 643 21.80 -16.14 -43.03
CA SER A 643 22.96 -16.27 -43.91
C SER A 643 23.64 -14.94 -44.25
N LEU A 644 23.03 -13.80 -43.93
CA LEU A 644 23.63 -12.50 -44.19
C LEU A 644 24.90 -12.32 -43.35
N LEU A 645 25.96 -11.80 -43.98
CA LEU A 645 27.21 -11.52 -43.28
C LEU A 645 26.99 -10.42 -42.23
N TYR A 646 27.56 -10.61 -41.05
CA TYR A 646 27.45 -9.63 -39.97
C TYR A 646 28.12 -8.30 -40.33
N ALA A 647 29.22 -8.36 -41.10
CA ALA A 647 29.89 -7.18 -41.62
C ALA A 647 28.98 -6.33 -42.54
N GLU A 648 28.27 -7.00 -43.46
CA GLU A 648 27.29 -6.36 -44.34
C GLU A 648 26.14 -5.74 -43.52
N TYR A 649 25.62 -6.45 -42.52
CA TYR A 649 24.57 -5.93 -41.65
C TYR A 649 25.00 -4.68 -40.86
N LEU A 650 26.20 -4.67 -40.28
CA LEU A 650 26.72 -3.51 -39.55
C LEU A 650 26.88 -2.28 -40.45
N LYS A 651 27.45 -2.46 -41.64
CA LYS A 651 27.79 -1.37 -42.54
C LYS A 651 26.59 -0.85 -43.34
N ASP A 652 25.84 -1.76 -43.94
CA ASP A 652 24.83 -1.40 -44.95
C ASP A 652 23.44 -1.19 -44.34
N ILE A 653 23.15 -1.81 -43.18
CA ILE A 653 21.85 -1.68 -42.50
C ILE A 653 21.94 -0.79 -41.27
N LEU A 654 22.88 -1.05 -40.36
CA LEU A 654 23.04 -0.24 -39.15
C LEU A 654 23.87 1.03 -39.36
N HIS A 655 24.53 1.17 -40.52
CA HIS A 655 25.40 2.31 -40.86
C HIS A 655 26.48 2.58 -39.80
N MET A 656 27.07 1.51 -39.25
CA MET A 656 28.11 1.56 -38.24
C MET A 656 29.52 1.47 -38.86
N GLU A 657 30.51 2.08 -38.20
CA GLU A 657 31.91 2.06 -38.60
C GLU A 657 32.53 0.66 -38.45
N LEU A 658 32.68 -0.06 -39.55
CA LEU A 658 33.19 -1.44 -39.55
C LEU A 658 34.58 -1.56 -38.90
N GLU A 659 35.49 -0.63 -39.21
CA GLU A 659 36.86 -0.59 -38.67
C GLU A 659 36.89 -0.47 -37.13
N LYS A 660 35.85 0.13 -36.55
CA LYS A 660 35.73 0.32 -35.11
C LYS A 660 35.03 -0.86 -34.42
N PHE A 661 33.91 -1.33 -34.99
CA PHE A 661 33.02 -2.30 -34.35
C PHE A 661 33.24 -3.75 -34.79
N LEU A 662 34.05 -4.01 -35.84
CA LEU A 662 34.39 -5.35 -36.28
C LEU A 662 35.79 -5.38 -36.94
N PRO A 663 36.89 -5.09 -36.21
CA PRO A 663 38.23 -4.96 -36.80
C PRO A 663 38.86 -6.28 -37.26
N SER A 664 38.38 -7.44 -36.81
CA SER A 664 38.88 -8.75 -37.25
C SER A 664 38.39 -9.07 -38.66
N MET A 665 39.33 -9.32 -39.58
CA MET A 665 39.02 -9.70 -40.97
C MET A 665 38.35 -11.06 -41.02
N LYS A 666 38.83 -12.01 -40.21
CA LYS A 666 38.23 -13.33 -40.13
C LYS A 666 36.78 -13.28 -39.64
N MET A 667 36.47 -12.40 -38.68
CA MET A 667 35.09 -12.17 -38.26
C MET A 667 34.23 -11.55 -39.35
N GLN A 668 34.79 -10.67 -40.20
CA GLN A 668 34.06 -10.08 -41.31
C GLN A 668 33.68 -11.11 -42.39
N ASP A 669 34.57 -12.06 -42.66
CA ASP A 669 34.39 -13.05 -43.72
C ASP A 669 33.55 -14.27 -43.30
N GLU A 670 33.62 -14.68 -42.03
CA GLU A 670 33.04 -15.95 -41.56
C GLU A 670 31.79 -15.79 -40.67
N ILE A 671 31.55 -14.63 -40.05
CA ILE A 671 30.40 -14.43 -39.15
C ILE A 671 29.18 -13.97 -39.93
N THR A 672 28.09 -14.73 -39.80
CA THR A 672 26.75 -14.38 -40.29
C THR A 672 25.82 -14.07 -39.12
N LEU A 673 24.60 -13.61 -39.41
CA LEU A 673 23.60 -13.33 -38.37
C LEU A 673 23.21 -14.56 -37.53
N SER A 674 23.42 -15.78 -38.04
CA SER A 674 23.24 -17.01 -37.24
C SER A 674 24.29 -17.21 -36.15
N HIS A 675 25.42 -16.51 -36.17
CA HIS A 675 26.51 -16.72 -35.21
C HIS A 675 26.52 -15.72 -34.05
N LEU A 676 25.58 -14.75 -34.01
CA LEU A 676 25.65 -13.61 -33.10
C LEU A 676 25.58 -13.99 -31.62
N SER A 677 24.77 -14.97 -31.24
CA SER A 677 24.71 -15.44 -29.86
C SER A 677 26.06 -15.99 -29.42
N SER A 678 26.69 -16.85 -30.23
CA SER A 678 28.00 -17.45 -29.92
C SER A 678 29.12 -16.41 -29.95
N CYS A 679 29.02 -15.43 -30.85
CA CYS A 679 29.94 -14.30 -30.94
C CYS A 679 29.89 -13.43 -29.67
N TRP A 680 28.68 -13.14 -29.17
CA TRP A 680 28.49 -12.41 -27.91
C TRP A 680 29.11 -13.16 -26.73
N THR A 681 28.86 -14.47 -26.58
CA THR A 681 29.43 -15.29 -25.52
C THR A 681 30.95 -15.25 -25.54
N MET A 682 31.54 -15.51 -26.71
CA MET A 682 33.00 -15.52 -26.90
C MET A 682 33.64 -14.18 -26.56
N LEU A 683 33.10 -13.06 -27.08
CA LEU A 683 33.63 -11.72 -26.82
C LEU A 683 33.47 -11.32 -25.35
N THR A 684 32.39 -11.74 -24.69
CA THR A 684 32.16 -11.47 -23.27
C THR A 684 33.17 -12.23 -22.40
N VAL A 685 33.42 -13.50 -22.71
CA VAL A 685 34.45 -14.32 -22.05
C VAL A 685 35.83 -13.69 -22.24
N GLU A 686 36.22 -13.32 -23.47
CA GLU A 686 37.51 -12.68 -23.75
C GLU A 686 37.68 -11.35 -23.04
N ARG A 687 36.63 -10.51 -22.99
CA ARG A 687 36.66 -9.26 -22.25
C ARG A 687 36.89 -9.52 -20.77
N ALA A 688 36.19 -10.50 -20.19
CA ALA A 688 36.34 -10.90 -18.80
C ALA A 688 37.76 -11.42 -18.50
N LEU A 689 38.31 -12.29 -19.37
CA LEU A 689 39.65 -12.88 -19.22
C LEU A 689 40.79 -11.86 -19.25
N ARG A 690 40.61 -10.75 -19.99
CA ARG A 690 41.62 -9.69 -20.15
C ARG A 690 41.44 -8.52 -19.16
N SER A 691 40.37 -8.50 -18.38
CA SER A 691 40.06 -7.45 -17.41
C SER A 691 40.57 -7.80 -16.01
N GLN A 692 41.05 -6.81 -15.25
CA GLN A 692 41.44 -7.02 -13.84
C GLN A 692 40.24 -7.22 -12.90
N ASN A 693 39.12 -6.55 -13.23
CA ASN A 693 37.84 -6.75 -12.58
C ASN A 693 36.81 -7.18 -13.65
N PRO A 694 36.62 -8.49 -13.86
CA PRO A 694 35.85 -9.01 -15.00
C PRO A 694 34.36 -8.67 -14.95
N PHE A 695 33.81 -8.54 -13.74
CA PHE A 695 32.38 -8.37 -13.50
C PHE A 695 32.13 -7.29 -12.44
N ALA A 696 31.08 -6.49 -12.61
CA ALA A 696 30.61 -5.54 -11.62
C ALA A 696 29.51 -6.17 -10.75
N CYS A 697 29.86 -7.22 -10.01
CA CYS A 697 28.92 -7.93 -9.12
C CYS A 697 28.78 -7.23 -7.77
N GLU A 698 27.62 -7.40 -7.12
CA GLU A 698 27.47 -7.01 -5.71
C GLU A 698 28.38 -7.85 -4.81
N GLU A 699 28.87 -7.28 -3.70
CA GLU A 699 29.79 -7.95 -2.76
C GLU A 699 29.24 -9.29 -2.22
N ILE A 700 27.91 -9.42 -2.18
CA ILE A 700 27.22 -10.64 -1.76
C ILE A 700 27.44 -11.85 -2.68
N PHE A 701 27.91 -11.65 -3.92
CA PHE A 701 28.20 -12.70 -4.91
C PHE A 701 29.71 -12.90 -5.14
N MET A 702 30.54 -12.33 -4.26
CA MET A 702 31.99 -12.38 -4.31
C MET A 702 32.59 -13.06 -3.05
N GLU A 703 31.84 -13.96 -2.41
CA GLU A 703 32.33 -14.71 -1.25
C GLU A 703 33.40 -15.71 -1.69
N GLY A 704 34.57 -15.64 -1.07
CA GLY A 704 35.73 -16.47 -1.43
C GLY A 704 35.50 -17.94 -1.12
N LEU A 705 36.00 -18.82 -2.00
CA LEU A 705 36.00 -20.27 -1.76
C LEU A 705 36.95 -20.61 -0.61
N ASP A 706 36.51 -21.48 0.30
CA ASP A 706 37.37 -22.02 1.36
C ASP A 706 38.37 -23.06 0.82
N PHE A 707 39.23 -23.58 1.69
CA PHE A 707 40.30 -24.51 1.30
C PHE A 707 39.76 -25.82 0.69
N ASP A 708 38.68 -26.36 1.24
CA ASP A 708 38.11 -27.63 0.80
C ASP A 708 37.34 -27.43 -0.51
N GLN A 709 36.58 -26.35 -0.63
CA GLN A 709 35.89 -25.94 -1.86
C GLN A 709 36.86 -25.68 -3.01
N LEU A 710 37.99 -25.00 -2.75
CA LEU A 710 39.04 -24.78 -3.75
C LEU A 710 39.66 -26.09 -4.23
N ALA A 711 39.97 -27.01 -3.30
CA ALA A 711 40.55 -28.31 -3.64
C ALA A 711 39.59 -29.15 -4.49
N GLN A 712 38.30 -29.19 -4.13
CA GLN A 712 37.28 -29.90 -4.88
C GLN A 712 37.05 -29.28 -6.26
N THR A 713 36.98 -27.95 -6.35
CA THR A 713 36.85 -27.22 -7.61
C THR A 713 37.97 -27.60 -8.59
N ARG A 714 39.23 -27.57 -8.14
CA ARG A 714 40.36 -27.92 -9.03
C ARG A 714 40.34 -29.37 -9.50
N LEU A 715 39.86 -30.30 -8.67
CA LEU A 715 39.73 -31.71 -9.04
C LEU A 715 38.70 -31.96 -10.14
N ILE A 716 37.61 -31.18 -10.18
CA ILE A 716 36.55 -31.36 -11.17
C ILE A 716 36.88 -30.67 -12.50
N LEU A 717 37.66 -29.58 -12.49
CA LEU A 717 37.97 -28.81 -13.70
C LEU A 717 38.75 -29.63 -14.75
N ASP A 718 39.55 -30.62 -14.34
CA ASP A 718 40.26 -31.52 -15.26
C ASP A 718 39.32 -32.48 -16.03
N ARG A 719 38.09 -32.65 -15.57
CA ARG A 719 37.10 -33.60 -16.13
C ARG A 719 36.00 -32.93 -16.94
N LEU A 720 35.88 -31.61 -16.85
CA LEU A 720 34.80 -30.83 -17.45
C LEU A 720 35.23 -30.19 -18.77
N ASP A 721 34.27 -29.98 -19.67
CA ASP A 721 34.50 -29.15 -20.86
C ASP A 721 34.57 -27.68 -20.45
N LEU A 722 35.80 -27.17 -20.32
CA LEU A 722 36.06 -25.80 -19.90
C LEU A 722 35.55 -24.75 -20.89
N HIS A 723 35.42 -25.07 -22.19
CA HIS A 723 34.88 -24.13 -23.18
C HIS A 723 33.39 -23.87 -22.94
N ILE A 724 32.62 -24.92 -22.65
CA ILE A 724 31.19 -24.81 -22.36
C ILE A 724 30.99 -24.17 -20.99
N LEU A 725 31.72 -24.64 -19.97
CA LEU A 725 31.56 -24.18 -18.59
C LEU A 725 31.90 -22.69 -18.44
N ILE A 726 33.02 -22.23 -18.98
CA ILE A 726 33.40 -20.82 -18.89
C ILE A 726 32.41 -19.92 -19.62
N GLY A 727 31.91 -20.38 -20.78
CA GLY A 727 30.86 -19.70 -21.53
C GLY A 727 29.61 -19.54 -20.66
N LEU A 728 28.98 -20.66 -20.29
CA LEU A 728 27.75 -20.70 -19.51
C LEU A 728 27.84 -19.86 -18.22
N LEU A 729 28.93 -20.00 -17.48
CA LEU A 729 29.15 -19.27 -16.24
C LEU A 729 29.32 -17.76 -16.47
N THR A 730 30.07 -17.36 -17.50
CA THR A 730 30.21 -15.94 -17.87
C THR A 730 28.87 -15.35 -18.27
N GLU A 731 28.08 -16.08 -19.06
CA GLU A 731 26.74 -15.63 -19.43
C GLU A 731 25.88 -15.48 -18.18
N TYR A 732 25.78 -16.50 -17.34
CA TYR A 732 25.00 -16.46 -16.11
C TYR A 732 25.36 -15.26 -15.21
N ILE A 733 26.66 -15.01 -14.99
CA ILE A 733 27.14 -13.88 -14.18
C ILE A 733 26.75 -12.53 -14.79
N VAL A 734 26.77 -12.40 -16.11
CA VAL A 734 26.45 -11.12 -16.80
C VAL A 734 24.94 -10.94 -16.98
N CYS A 735 24.20 -12.04 -17.11
CA CYS A 735 22.83 -12.08 -17.57
C CYS A 735 21.81 -12.25 -16.43
N ASP A 736 22.00 -13.26 -15.57
CA ASP A 736 21.01 -13.68 -14.57
C ASP A 736 21.38 -13.20 -13.16
N LEU A 737 22.67 -13.24 -12.81
CA LEU A 737 23.15 -12.85 -11.49
C LEU A 737 22.75 -11.41 -11.08
N PRO A 738 22.75 -10.39 -11.97
CA PRO A 738 22.29 -9.04 -11.62
C PRO A 738 20.78 -8.93 -11.30
N MET A 739 20.01 -9.97 -11.62
CA MET A 739 18.58 -10.06 -11.30
C MET A 739 18.32 -10.75 -9.96
N ARG A 740 19.35 -11.35 -9.36
CA ARG A 740 19.27 -12.05 -8.07
C ARG A 740 19.50 -11.11 -6.90
N GLY A 741 18.90 -11.44 -5.77
CA GLY A 741 18.97 -10.64 -4.55
C GLY A 741 19.72 -11.34 -3.41
N PRO A 742 19.81 -10.69 -2.24
CA PRO A 742 20.48 -11.24 -1.05
C PRO A 742 19.92 -12.59 -0.56
N ASN A 743 18.69 -12.95 -0.95
CA ASN A 743 18.09 -14.23 -0.58
C ASN A 743 18.58 -15.40 -1.44
N ASP A 744 19.17 -15.13 -2.60
CA ASP A 744 19.58 -16.15 -3.57
C ASP A 744 21.03 -16.60 -3.38
N VAL A 745 21.79 -15.93 -2.49
CA VAL A 745 23.22 -16.17 -2.27
C VAL A 745 23.49 -17.62 -1.85
N THR A 746 22.58 -18.23 -1.08
CA THR A 746 22.72 -19.60 -0.59
C THR A 746 22.25 -20.67 -1.57
N PHE A 747 21.74 -20.28 -2.74
CA PHE A 747 21.28 -21.21 -3.77
C PHE A 747 22.48 -21.93 -4.39
N GLU A 748 22.36 -23.21 -4.71
CA GLU A 748 23.44 -23.99 -5.32
C GLU A 748 23.79 -23.45 -6.71
N LEU A 749 25.06 -23.15 -6.96
CA LEU A 749 25.50 -22.56 -8.22
C LEU A 749 25.26 -23.51 -9.39
N GLY A 750 25.48 -24.81 -9.17
CA GLY A 750 25.19 -25.84 -10.15
C GLY A 750 23.73 -25.80 -10.61
N GLU A 751 22.80 -25.97 -9.69
CA GLU A 751 21.36 -25.91 -9.98
C GLU A 751 20.96 -24.58 -10.66
N ALA A 752 21.60 -23.46 -10.30
CA ALA A 752 21.32 -22.17 -10.92
C ALA A 752 21.73 -22.12 -12.41
N LEU A 753 22.90 -22.67 -12.74
CA LEU A 753 23.38 -22.77 -14.11
C LEU A 753 22.51 -23.72 -14.94
N PHE A 754 22.00 -24.79 -14.32
CA PHE A 754 21.12 -25.75 -14.99
C PHE A 754 19.78 -25.09 -15.36
N LEU A 755 19.13 -24.42 -14.40
CA LEU A 755 17.89 -23.69 -14.63
C LEU A 755 18.06 -22.60 -15.70
N TYR A 756 19.19 -21.88 -15.65
CA TYR A 756 19.51 -20.87 -16.65
C TYR A 756 19.65 -21.48 -18.06
N ASN A 757 20.32 -22.64 -18.21
CA ASN A 757 20.41 -23.32 -19.49
C ASN A 757 19.07 -23.90 -19.96
N GLU A 758 18.26 -24.47 -19.08
CA GLU A 758 16.91 -24.99 -19.37
C GLU A 758 16.01 -23.89 -19.96
N GLU A 759 16.09 -22.68 -19.42
CA GLU A 759 15.34 -21.53 -19.94
C GLU A 759 15.85 -21.09 -21.30
N ARG A 760 17.17 -20.97 -21.48
CA ARG A 760 17.80 -20.42 -22.70
C ARG A 760 17.91 -21.43 -23.84
N LYS A 761 18.06 -22.72 -23.52
CA LYS A 761 18.39 -23.83 -24.43
C LYS A 761 19.61 -23.54 -25.32
N ALA A 762 20.65 -22.94 -24.72
CA ALA A 762 21.87 -22.57 -25.45
C ALA A 762 22.76 -23.79 -25.73
N TYR A 763 22.83 -24.72 -24.77
CA TYR A 763 23.61 -25.95 -24.85
C TYR A 763 22.71 -27.17 -24.65
N ASP A 764 23.22 -28.35 -25.02
CA ASP A 764 22.54 -29.62 -24.80
C ASP A 764 22.27 -29.84 -23.30
N THR A 765 21.00 -29.95 -22.93
CA THR A 765 20.57 -30.04 -21.53
C THR A 765 21.16 -31.26 -20.84
N ASP A 766 21.24 -32.41 -21.52
CA ASP A 766 21.74 -33.66 -20.92
C ASP A 766 23.25 -33.56 -20.61
N LEU A 767 23.99 -32.86 -21.48
CA LEU A 767 25.41 -32.58 -21.27
C LEU A 767 25.61 -31.63 -20.09
N ILE A 768 24.80 -30.57 -20.01
CA ILE A 768 24.88 -29.57 -18.94
C ILE A 768 24.51 -30.18 -17.59
N GLU A 769 23.47 -31.03 -17.52
CA GLU A 769 23.08 -31.76 -16.31
C GLU A 769 24.26 -32.58 -15.77
N SER A 770 24.89 -33.40 -16.63
CA SER A 770 26.04 -34.23 -16.25
C SER A 770 27.28 -33.42 -15.83
N MET A 771 27.49 -32.25 -16.42
CA MET A 771 28.58 -31.35 -16.04
C MET A 771 28.33 -30.69 -14.68
N ILE A 772 27.10 -30.27 -14.43
CA ILE A 772 26.70 -29.51 -13.25
C ILE A 772 26.58 -30.41 -12.02
N GLU A 773 26.14 -31.66 -12.16
CA GLU A 773 26.11 -32.65 -11.07
C GLU A 773 27.48 -32.90 -10.44
N GLN A 774 28.57 -32.58 -11.15
CA GLN A 774 29.93 -32.69 -10.64
C GLN A 774 30.37 -31.48 -9.82
N ILE A 775 29.63 -30.36 -9.88
CA ILE A 775 29.90 -29.18 -9.07
C ILE A 775 29.44 -29.47 -7.63
N PRO A 776 30.32 -29.30 -6.62
CA PRO A 776 29.95 -29.52 -5.23
C PRO A 776 28.75 -28.67 -4.77
N MET A 777 27.81 -29.28 -4.05
CA MET A 777 26.58 -28.63 -3.56
C MET A 777 26.84 -27.45 -2.61
N ASP A 778 28.01 -27.40 -1.98
CA ASP A 778 28.45 -26.30 -1.11
C ASP A 778 28.96 -25.08 -1.90
N ILE A 779 29.16 -25.19 -3.22
CA ILE A 779 29.40 -24.06 -4.10
C ILE A 779 28.06 -23.38 -4.42
N GLN A 780 27.80 -22.29 -3.70
CA GLN A 780 26.59 -21.49 -3.84
C GLN A 780 26.76 -20.31 -4.82
N VAL A 781 25.66 -19.65 -5.16
CA VAL A 781 25.63 -18.43 -5.98
C VAL A 781 26.47 -17.30 -5.37
N ALA A 782 26.63 -17.27 -4.04
CA ALA A 782 27.58 -16.40 -3.33
C ALA A 782 29.03 -16.51 -3.85
N HIS A 783 29.41 -17.68 -4.35
CA HIS A 783 30.76 -17.99 -4.84
C HIS A 783 30.90 -17.89 -6.37
N ALA A 784 29.91 -17.34 -7.08
CA ALA A 784 29.88 -17.36 -8.55
C ALA A 784 31.12 -16.71 -9.19
N GLU A 785 31.55 -15.55 -8.70
CA GLU A 785 32.74 -14.86 -9.25
C GLU A 785 34.06 -15.58 -8.89
N PRO A 786 34.30 -15.98 -7.63
CA PRO A 786 35.52 -16.74 -7.28
C PRO A 786 35.61 -18.09 -7.98
N PHE A 787 34.48 -18.80 -8.13
CA PHE A 787 34.44 -20.04 -8.91
C PHE A 787 34.78 -19.78 -10.39
N TRP A 788 34.27 -18.70 -10.98
CA TRP A 788 34.63 -18.30 -12.35
C TRP A 788 36.13 -18.04 -12.49
N ARG A 789 36.80 -17.44 -11.50
CA ARG A 789 38.25 -17.21 -11.55
C ARG A 789 39.06 -18.50 -11.63
N GLU A 790 38.68 -19.54 -10.90
CA GLU A 790 39.35 -20.84 -10.96
C GLU A 790 39.11 -21.53 -12.32
N VAL A 791 37.88 -21.47 -12.84
CA VAL A 791 37.55 -21.97 -14.18
C VAL A 791 38.36 -21.22 -15.25
N ALA A 792 38.44 -19.89 -15.15
CA ALA A 792 39.20 -19.03 -16.06
C ALA A 792 40.72 -19.31 -16.00
N ALA A 793 41.26 -19.61 -14.81
CA ALA A 793 42.65 -19.98 -14.64
C ALA A 793 42.97 -21.33 -15.32
N ALA A 794 42.12 -22.34 -15.11
CA ALA A 794 42.25 -23.64 -15.77
C ALA A 794 42.08 -23.52 -17.30
N PHE A 795 41.12 -22.71 -17.76
CA PHE A 795 40.89 -22.46 -19.17
C PHE A 795 42.12 -21.84 -19.85
N LYS A 796 42.78 -20.87 -19.21
CA LYS A 796 44.03 -20.26 -19.71
C LYS A 796 45.22 -21.21 -19.73
N GLN A 797 45.26 -22.21 -18.84
CA GLN A 797 46.33 -23.21 -18.82
C GLN A 797 46.19 -24.25 -19.94
N ASN A 798 44.97 -24.48 -20.42
CA ASN A 798 44.66 -25.42 -21.50
C ASN A 798 44.61 -24.77 -22.90
N GLN A 799 44.84 -23.46 -22.99
CA GLN A 799 45.07 -22.72 -24.25
C GLN A 799 46.55 -22.70 -24.60
#